data_AF-A0A6G3B9C4-F1
#
_entry.id   AF-A0A6G3B9C4-F1
#
_cell.length_a   1.000
_cell.length_b   1.000
_cell.length_c   1.000
_cell.angle_alpha   90.00
_cell.angle_beta   90.00
_cell.angle_gamma   90.00
#
_symmetry.space_group_name_H-M   'P 1'
#
loop_
_entity.id
_entity.type
_entity.pdbx_description
1 polymer ?
#
loop_
_entity_poly.entity_id
_entity_poly.type
_entity_poly.pdbx_seq_one_letter_code
_entity_poly.pdbx_strand_id
1 'polypeptide(L)'
;MFSGIDEVDWASMEHAYGPADDVPVLLRGLASADPAERESALDGMYGAVHHQGDVYACTLACIPFLFELAVDPDVQDRGSVVELLTSIGGFDLDEDDDEIDEDEIEGAANYAMAAAAVTAGAGVFFELIADEDPGVRLAAPLALATLHRHPVRVLDLLRERLPAEPDEEVRLALVEAAGRVALRHRPLAGRVVEWLTLLVDRERAPGLRLAALAQLARCCPDALPRDVVPVVSGLLRELRTAPGGAPDADPDTEPEADAEVEPETDPVGCPDLSRAEPGAAPTLVGQLRALSAQDGAGRGAPWAADLLRTLHVGLDDRVGDRTALLVDQLRSPDRWQRIDAVRMSGGLIRAWRGSYGELVALVGDQLADPEPRLAEAASHVLEELFSLAAPTADALAARLAADPGGWVKEWASGPPGLGSTVKALSRLGDARAVPALAAALELPEVPHDVGFAVTHLGRAACPLAAALRRRLAGVPLDEGAYDRASPLLAGLTGLRAGEATPEVLRVLRGAPEYRGEWLRTAALRALGSFGPAAREAVPELRAMLRRPGTATEAAEALWAVAGDRDAVLPVLTEGLGSDQVHDRRAAAAALGALGPQAAVVAPRLRGLLAHDELWLRVDAAIALWEVTGRPEESTEVLLTAWERNRHVRVRVAECLARMGPVGPASTAAQVLRAELSSVRRHNALDGGYGSHDTYEDEKLLALCRQALRGTGKGSTA
;
A
#
# COMPACT_ATOMS: atom_id res chain seq x y z
N MET A 1 24.66 22.86 28.03
CA MET A 1 23.94 22.48 26.80
C MET A 1 24.72 22.97 25.60
N PHE A 2 25.02 22.09 24.64
CA PHE A 2 25.75 22.30 23.39
C PHE A 2 27.24 22.68 23.51
N SER A 3 27.94 22.15 24.52
CA SER A 3 29.38 22.40 24.64
C SER A 3 30.13 21.78 23.46
N GLY A 4 30.90 22.58 22.73
CA GLY A 4 31.68 22.11 21.57
C GLY A 4 30.88 21.97 20.27
N ILE A 5 29.60 22.40 20.22
CA ILE A 5 28.80 22.33 18.98
C ILE A 5 29.43 23.09 17.82
N ASP A 6 30.06 24.24 18.09
CA ASP A 6 30.74 25.06 17.09
C ASP A 6 32.17 24.58 16.77
N GLU A 7 32.67 23.56 17.47
CA GLU A 7 33.97 22.92 17.22
C GLU A 7 33.87 21.77 16.20
N VAL A 8 32.67 21.27 15.94
CA VAL A 8 32.39 20.26 14.92
C VAL A 8 32.36 20.92 13.54
N ASP A 9 33.09 20.35 12.57
CA ASP A 9 33.15 20.86 11.20
C ASP A 9 31.93 20.40 10.38
N TRP A 10 30.76 20.96 10.68
CA TRP A 10 29.48 20.60 10.05
C TRP A 10 29.49 20.78 8.53
N ALA A 11 30.19 21.80 8.03
CA ALA A 11 30.34 22.10 6.60
C ALA A 11 31.04 21.00 5.81
N SER A 12 31.84 20.17 6.49
CA SER A 12 32.54 19.03 5.87
C SER A 12 31.68 17.78 5.73
N MET A 13 30.49 17.76 6.34
CA MET A 13 29.56 16.62 6.35
C MET A 13 28.34 16.92 5.49
N GLU A 14 27.66 15.87 5.04
CA GLU A 14 26.41 15.96 4.29
C GLU A 14 25.29 15.20 4.99
N HIS A 15 24.06 15.66 4.79
CA HIS A 15 22.80 14.97 5.09
C HIS A 15 22.04 14.70 3.77
N ALA A 16 20.80 14.21 3.83
CA ALA A 16 20.04 13.75 2.65
C ALA A 16 19.84 14.74 1.48
N TYR A 17 20.09 16.04 1.70
CA TYR A 17 19.83 17.12 0.74
C TYR A 17 21.04 18.03 0.51
N GLY A 18 22.23 17.66 1.00
CA GLY A 18 23.46 18.41 0.81
C GLY A 18 24.21 18.72 2.11
N PRO A 19 24.99 19.82 2.16
CA PRO A 19 25.87 20.15 3.29
C PRO A 19 25.12 20.34 4.61
N ALA A 20 25.69 19.82 5.70
CA ALA A 20 25.07 19.79 7.02
C ALA A 20 25.27 21.08 7.87
N ASP A 21 25.50 22.22 7.23
CA ASP A 21 25.75 23.52 7.88
C ASP A 21 24.57 24.04 8.74
N ASP A 22 23.36 23.54 8.47
CA ASP A 22 22.12 23.90 9.14
C ASP A 22 21.83 23.07 10.40
N VAL A 23 22.52 21.93 10.59
CA VAL A 23 22.32 21.01 11.71
C VAL A 23 22.47 21.69 13.09
N PRO A 24 23.44 22.60 13.32
CA PRO A 24 23.51 23.34 14.58
C PRO A 24 22.29 24.23 14.86
N VAL A 25 21.60 24.69 13.82
CA VAL A 25 20.34 25.45 13.96
C VAL A 25 19.22 24.51 14.37
N LEU A 26 19.13 23.33 13.76
CA LEU A 26 18.15 22.29 14.13
C LEU A 26 18.33 21.85 15.59
N LEU A 27 19.55 21.52 16.01
CA LEU A 27 19.84 21.11 17.40
C LEU A 27 19.44 22.20 18.40
N ARG A 28 19.79 23.47 18.15
CA ARG A 28 19.36 24.59 19.01
C ARG A 28 17.85 24.80 18.97
N GLY A 29 17.21 24.59 17.82
CA GLY A 29 15.77 24.67 17.63
C GLY A 29 15.00 23.66 18.48
N LEU A 30 15.53 22.45 18.68
CA LEU A 30 14.95 21.46 19.61
C LEU A 30 14.90 21.95 21.07
N ALA A 31 15.81 22.85 21.46
CA ALA A 31 15.83 23.46 22.79
C ALA A 31 15.00 24.77 22.88
N SER A 32 14.33 25.18 21.80
CA SER A 32 13.63 26.46 21.77
C SER A 32 12.44 26.49 22.72
N ALA A 33 12.18 27.67 23.30
CA ALA A 33 10.96 27.91 24.06
C ALA A 33 9.71 27.94 23.16
N ASP A 34 9.88 28.23 21.86
CA ASP A 34 8.79 28.26 20.87
C ASP A 34 8.46 26.82 20.38
N PRO A 35 7.23 26.32 20.62
CA PRO A 35 6.81 25.00 20.12
C PRO A 35 6.91 24.85 18.60
N ALA A 36 6.68 25.92 17.83
CA ALA A 36 6.74 25.85 16.36
C ALA A 36 8.18 25.68 15.86
N GLU A 37 9.15 26.32 16.51
CA GLU A 37 10.57 26.13 16.23
C GLU A 37 11.03 24.72 16.61
N ARG A 38 10.59 24.20 17.76
CA ARG A 38 10.90 22.81 18.17
C ARG A 38 10.34 21.79 17.18
N GLU A 39 9.10 21.99 16.72
CA GLU A 39 8.48 21.10 15.73
C GLU A 39 9.21 21.15 14.39
N SER A 40 9.50 22.36 13.89
CA SER A 40 10.25 22.52 12.64
C SER A 40 11.66 21.92 12.73
N ALA A 41 12.31 22.06 13.88
CA ALA A 41 13.60 21.43 14.13
C ALA A 41 13.51 19.91 14.13
N LEU A 42 12.52 19.33 14.81
CA LEU A 42 12.31 17.87 14.83
C LEU A 42 11.98 17.32 13.44
N ASP A 43 11.13 18.02 12.68
CA ASP A 43 10.82 17.69 11.29
C ASP A 43 12.08 17.75 10.41
N GLY A 44 12.92 18.77 10.57
CA GLY A 44 14.22 18.85 9.90
C GLY A 44 15.18 17.71 10.29
N MET A 45 15.18 17.28 11.57
CA MET A 45 15.99 16.15 12.01
C MET A 45 15.55 14.84 11.33
N TYR A 46 14.26 14.53 11.26
CA TYR A 46 13.76 13.34 10.54
C TYR A 46 13.79 13.50 9.03
N GLY A 47 13.66 14.72 8.51
CA GLY A 47 13.57 15.01 7.09
C GLY A 47 14.94 15.05 6.40
N ALA A 48 15.98 15.52 7.08
CA ALA A 48 17.31 15.69 6.50
C ALA A 48 18.37 14.84 7.22
N VAL A 49 18.44 14.95 8.55
CA VAL A 49 19.54 14.38 9.36
C VAL A 49 19.37 12.88 9.62
N HIS A 50 18.14 12.35 9.61
CA HIS A 50 17.82 10.93 9.78
C HIS A 50 16.74 10.52 8.77
N HIS A 51 16.95 10.91 7.51
CA HIS A 51 15.98 10.76 6.44
C HIS A 51 15.68 9.29 6.13
N GLN A 52 14.40 8.91 6.25
CA GLN A 52 13.93 7.53 6.02
C GLN A 52 14.68 6.46 6.83
N GLY A 53 15.30 6.85 7.94
CA GLY A 53 16.10 5.94 8.75
C GLY A 53 17.60 5.99 8.49
N ASP A 54 18.07 6.68 7.45
CA ASP A 54 19.48 6.75 7.11
C ASP A 54 20.32 7.41 8.20
N VAL A 55 21.55 6.92 8.37
CA VAL A 55 22.53 7.46 9.30
C VAL A 55 23.72 8.02 8.52
N TYR A 56 23.85 9.33 8.55
CA TYR A 56 24.95 10.09 7.96
C TYR A 56 26.02 10.42 9.02
N ALA A 57 27.19 10.91 8.56
CA ALA A 57 28.23 11.41 9.46
C ALA A 57 27.71 12.53 10.38
N CYS A 58 26.85 13.43 9.87
CA CYS A 58 26.23 14.46 10.70
C CYS A 58 25.24 13.89 11.73
N THR A 59 24.54 12.79 11.42
CA THR A 59 23.66 12.08 12.36
C THR A 59 24.46 11.57 13.55
N LEU A 60 25.64 10.97 13.30
CA LEU A 60 26.55 10.52 14.33
C LEU A 60 27.03 11.68 15.21
N ALA A 61 27.39 12.80 14.60
CA ALA A 61 27.84 14.00 15.30
C ALA A 61 26.75 14.62 16.20
N CYS A 62 25.46 14.42 15.87
CA CYS A 62 24.34 14.90 16.69
C CYS A 62 24.16 14.13 18.02
N ILE A 63 24.56 12.85 18.08
CA ILE A 63 24.22 11.95 19.20
C ILE A 63 24.58 12.52 20.58
N PRO A 64 25.79 13.06 20.84
CA PRO A 64 26.12 13.61 22.15
C PRO A 64 25.21 14.78 22.55
N PHE A 65 24.86 15.66 21.60
CA PHE A 65 24.00 16.82 21.83
C PHE A 65 22.54 16.42 22.08
N LEU A 66 22.06 15.39 21.38
CA LEU A 66 20.73 14.82 21.64
C LEU A 66 20.65 14.21 23.05
N PHE A 67 21.71 13.58 23.55
CA PHE A 67 21.76 13.12 24.94
C PHE A 67 21.77 14.28 25.94
N GLU A 68 22.51 15.36 25.67
CA GLU A 68 22.46 16.57 26.52
C GLU A 68 21.03 17.13 26.60
N LEU A 69 20.31 17.18 25.49
CA LEU A 69 18.92 17.62 25.44
C LEU A 69 17.96 16.70 26.20
N ALA A 70 18.13 15.39 26.06
CA ALA A 70 17.24 14.41 26.69
C ALA A 70 17.29 14.44 28.22
N VAL A 71 18.45 14.80 28.82
CA VAL A 71 18.65 14.77 30.28
C VAL A 71 18.48 16.14 30.95
N ASP A 72 18.42 17.23 30.19
CA ASP A 72 18.28 18.57 30.76
C ASP A 72 16.80 18.87 31.10
N PRO A 73 16.42 19.00 32.39
CA PRO A 73 15.03 19.15 32.78
C PRO A 73 14.36 20.45 32.30
N ASP A 74 15.14 21.45 31.87
CA ASP A 74 14.61 22.72 31.36
C ASP A 74 14.16 22.63 29.88
N VAL A 75 14.50 21.55 29.17
CA VAL A 75 14.08 21.30 27.79
C VAL A 75 12.66 20.74 27.75
N GLN A 76 11.83 21.30 26.86
CA GLN A 76 10.47 20.81 26.59
C GLN A 76 10.48 19.72 25.52
N ASP A 77 9.43 18.88 25.48
CA ASP A 77 9.25 17.81 24.49
C ASP A 77 10.40 16.78 24.42
N ARG A 78 11.08 16.56 25.55
CA ARG A 78 12.23 15.63 25.67
C ARG A 78 11.88 14.20 25.23
N GLY A 79 10.64 13.78 25.38
CA GLY A 79 10.15 12.49 24.89
C GLY A 79 10.44 12.28 23.39
N SER A 80 10.22 13.29 22.55
CA SER A 80 10.50 13.21 21.12
C SER A 80 12.00 13.13 20.80
N VAL A 81 12.86 13.72 21.64
CA VAL A 81 14.32 13.57 21.52
C VAL A 81 14.75 12.14 21.88
N VAL A 82 14.14 11.54 22.90
CA VAL A 82 14.36 10.12 23.26
C VAL A 82 13.91 9.19 22.14
N GLU A 83 12.78 9.46 21.50
CA GLU A 83 12.31 8.72 20.32
C GLU A 83 13.29 8.83 19.16
N LEU A 84 13.78 10.03 18.85
CA LEU A 84 14.79 10.25 17.81
C LEU A 84 16.09 9.48 18.09
N LEU A 85 16.59 9.52 19.33
CA LEU A 85 17.74 8.70 19.75
C LEU A 85 17.47 7.20 19.60
N THR A 86 16.25 6.76 19.91
CA THR A 86 15.82 5.36 19.76
C THR A 86 15.77 4.95 18.30
N SER A 87 15.30 5.82 17.40
CA SER A 87 15.32 5.61 15.95
C SER A 87 16.75 5.48 15.43
N ILE A 88 17.62 6.45 15.75
CA ILE A 88 19.02 6.47 15.30
C ILE A 88 19.80 5.23 15.76
N GLY A 89 19.61 4.79 17.02
CA GLY A 89 20.36 3.68 17.58
C GLY A 89 19.70 2.30 17.42
N GLY A 90 18.45 2.25 16.93
CA GLY A 90 17.59 1.07 16.98
C GLY A 90 17.57 0.19 15.75
N PHE A 91 18.40 0.48 14.75
CA PHE A 91 18.53 -0.35 13.54
C PHE A 91 19.15 -1.71 13.87
N ASP A 92 18.41 -2.79 13.57
CA ASP A 92 18.91 -4.17 13.61
C ASP A 92 19.42 -4.51 12.19
N LEU A 93 20.73 -4.70 12.04
CA LEU A 93 21.42 -5.04 10.77
C LEU A 93 21.18 -6.51 10.32
N ASP A 94 20.10 -7.14 10.76
CA ASP A 94 19.83 -8.58 10.52
C ASP A 94 18.95 -8.84 9.27
N GLU A 95 18.76 -7.85 8.39
CA GLU A 95 18.15 -8.09 7.08
C GLU A 95 19.22 -8.59 6.11
N ASP A 96 19.11 -9.89 5.76
CA ASP A 96 19.89 -10.56 4.74
C ASP A 96 19.62 -9.93 3.35
N ASP A 97 20.25 -8.78 3.05
CA ASP A 97 20.36 -8.29 1.67
C ASP A 97 21.67 -8.81 1.06
N ASP A 98 21.54 -9.92 0.33
CA ASP A 98 22.60 -10.57 -0.44
C ASP A 98 22.92 -9.75 -1.71
N GLU A 99 23.54 -8.57 -1.57
CA GLU A 99 24.47 -7.91 -2.53
C GLU A 99 24.79 -6.48 -2.07
N ILE A 100 25.75 -6.34 -1.14
CA ILE A 100 26.12 -5.03 -0.58
C ILE A 100 27.02 -4.25 -1.58
N ASP A 101 26.59 -3.08 -2.04
CA ASP A 101 27.42 -2.14 -2.82
C ASP A 101 28.34 -1.27 -1.93
N GLU A 102 29.29 -0.52 -2.52
CA GLU A 102 30.25 0.29 -1.72
C GLU A 102 29.59 1.40 -0.88
N ASP A 103 28.45 1.95 -1.35
CA ASP A 103 27.71 3.01 -0.65
C ASP A 103 26.89 2.41 0.53
N GLU A 104 26.41 1.17 0.37
CA GLU A 104 25.71 0.39 1.39
C GLU A 104 26.65 -0.12 2.49
N ILE A 105 27.94 -0.33 2.19
CA ILE A 105 28.99 -0.60 3.19
C ILE A 105 29.22 0.60 4.11
N GLU A 106 29.29 1.82 3.57
CA GLU A 106 29.48 3.04 4.37
C GLU A 106 28.25 3.32 5.24
N GLY A 107 27.05 3.14 4.68
CA GLY A 107 25.78 3.16 5.43
C GLY A 107 25.80 2.18 6.59
N ALA A 108 26.13 0.90 6.34
CA ALA A 108 26.20 -0.14 7.39
C ALA A 108 27.21 0.19 8.50
N ALA A 109 28.36 0.79 8.16
CA ALA A 109 29.34 1.24 9.14
C ALA A 109 28.80 2.40 10.01
N ASN A 110 28.13 3.38 9.39
CA ASN A 110 27.48 4.48 10.10
C ASN A 110 26.37 3.98 11.04
N TYR A 111 25.53 3.05 10.58
CA TYR A 111 24.52 2.41 11.43
C TYR A 111 25.16 1.71 12.65
N ALA A 112 26.21 0.92 12.44
CA ALA A 112 26.91 0.25 13.54
C ALA A 112 27.54 1.25 14.53
N MET A 113 28.11 2.35 14.03
CA MET A 113 28.66 3.41 14.86
C MET A 113 27.57 4.15 15.65
N ALA A 114 26.43 4.47 15.03
CA ALA A 114 25.29 5.10 15.68
C ALA A 114 24.75 4.21 16.79
N ALA A 115 24.47 2.94 16.47
CA ALA A 115 24.03 1.95 17.43
C ALA A 115 25.02 1.85 18.60
N ALA A 116 26.33 1.79 18.35
CA ALA A 116 27.35 1.72 19.39
C ALA A 116 27.40 2.98 20.28
N ALA A 117 27.33 4.17 19.67
CA ALA A 117 27.36 5.47 20.36
C ALA A 117 26.11 5.67 21.21
N VAL A 118 24.92 5.44 20.66
CA VAL A 118 23.64 5.52 21.40
C VAL A 118 23.62 4.49 22.52
N THR A 119 24.04 3.25 22.25
CA THR A 119 24.13 2.20 23.28
C THR A 119 25.07 2.58 24.42
N ALA A 120 26.17 3.29 24.15
CA ALA A 120 27.11 3.75 25.18
C ALA A 120 26.49 4.82 26.09
N GLY A 121 25.63 5.69 25.54
CA GLY A 121 24.86 6.70 26.29
C GLY A 121 23.57 6.17 26.94
N ALA A 122 23.08 4.99 26.56
CA ALA A 122 21.77 4.46 26.94
C ALA A 122 21.56 4.23 28.46
N GLY A 123 22.62 4.34 29.28
CA GLY A 123 22.50 4.29 30.73
C GLY A 123 21.59 5.38 31.31
N VAL A 124 21.48 6.56 30.66
CA VAL A 124 20.63 7.67 31.14
C VAL A 124 19.14 7.30 31.18
N PHE A 125 18.69 6.39 30.31
CA PHE A 125 17.28 6.01 30.24
C PHE A 125 16.80 5.24 31.49
N PHE A 126 17.72 4.71 32.31
CA PHE A 126 17.38 4.12 33.62
C PHE A 126 16.80 5.14 34.59
N GLU A 127 17.26 6.38 34.54
CA GLU A 127 16.75 7.47 35.37
C GLU A 127 15.50 8.09 34.73
N LEU A 128 15.52 8.27 33.40
CA LEU A 128 14.40 8.89 32.67
C LEU A 128 13.09 8.08 32.71
N ILE A 129 13.13 6.78 33.00
CA ILE A 129 11.92 5.97 33.18
C ILE A 129 11.03 6.43 34.36
N ALA A 130 11.61 7.21 35.28
CA ALA A 130 10.95 7.78 36.45
C ALA A 130 10.92 9.31 36.42
N ASP A 131 11.13 9.93 35.25
CA ASP A 131 11.10 11.38 35.05
C ASP A 131 9.73 11.98 35.44
N GLU A 132 9.68 13.25 35.81
CA GLU A 132 8.42 13.94 36.13
C GLU A 132 7.55 14.15 34.89
N ASP A 133 8.16 14.30 33.71
CA ASP A 133 7.49 14.45 32.43
C ASP A 133 6.92 13.10 31.92
N PRO A 134 5.58 12.98 31.77
CA PRO A 134 4.96 11.77 31.22
C PRO A 134 5.44 11.40 29.81
N GLY A 135 5.75 12.38 28.95
CA GLY A 135 6.23 12.13 27.59
C GLY A 135 7.62 11.48 27.59
N VAL A 136 8.49 11.85 28.53
CA VAL A 136 9.77 11.19 28.74
C VAL A 136 9.58 9.78 29.29
N ARG A 137 8.70 9.61 30.28
CA ARG A 137 8.36 8.27 30.82
C ARG A 137 7.75 7.36 29.76
N LEU A 138 7.03 7.90 28.78
CA LEU A 138 6.44 7.15 27.67
C LEU A 138 7.52 6.61 26.70
N ALA A 139 8.51 7.43 26.36
CA ALA A 139 9.57 7.08 25.39
C ALA A 139 10.69 6.19 25.98
N ALA A 140 11.05 6.41 27.24
CA ALA A 140 12.19 5.73 27.88
C ALA A 140 12.13 4.18 27.90
N PRO A 141 10.98 3.51 28.10
CA PRO A 141 10.89 2.05 28.11
C PRO A 141 11.37 1.41 26.80
N LEU A 142 10.91 1.93 25.65
CA LEU A 142 11.30 1.41 24.34
C LEU A 142 12.78 1.69 24.06
N ALA A 143 13.29 2.87 24.44
CA ALA A 143 14.70 3.21 24.35
C ALA A 143 15.57 2.19 25.13
N LEU A 144 15.19 1.86 26.36
CA LEU A 144 15.89 0.85 27.17
C LEU A 144 15.86 -0.54 26.54
N ALA A 145 14.70 -0.97 26.06
CA ALA A 145 14.51 -2.30 25.48
C ALA A 145 15.27 -2.48 24.16
N THR A 146 15.39 -1.41 23.38
CA THR A 146 16.04 -1.40 22.07
C THR A 146 17.56 -1.22 22.20
N LEU A 147 18.01 -0.29 23.05
CA LEU A 147 19.38 0.21 23.00
C LEU A 147 20.30 -0.36 24.09
N HIS A 148 19.77 -0.84 25.22
CA HIS A 148 20.62 -1.13 26.38
C HIS A 148 21.22 -2.55 26.37
N ARG A 149 22.48 -2.69 26.80
CA ARG A 149 23.24 -3.98 26.77
C ARG A 149 22.88 -5.00 27.85
N HIS A 150 22.11 -4.60 28.87
CA HIS A 150 21.78 -5.45 30.02
C HIS A 150 20.28 -5.78 30.08
N PRO A 151 19.77 -6.69 29.23
CA PRO A 151 18.34 -6.90 29.05
C PRO A 151 17.64 -7.54 30.26
N VAL A 152 18.37 -8.30 31.09
CA VAL A 152 17.82 -8.79 32.38
C VAL A 152 17.49 -7.62 33.30
N ARG A 153 18.41 -6.67 33.45
CA ARG A 153 18.24 -5.50 34.30
C ARG A 153 17.12 -4.59 33.77
N VAL A 154 17.02 -4.44 32.44
CA VAL A 154 15.91 -3.73 31.80
C VAL A 154 14.59 -4.40 32.14
N LEU A 155 14.46 -5.72 31.92
CA LEU A 155 13.22 -6.44 32.20
C LEU A 155 12.80 -6.35 33.67
N ASP A 156 13.75 -6.47 34.60
CA ASP A 156 13.47 -6.36 36.04
C ASP A 156 12.98 -4.94 36.40
N LEU A 157 13.59 -3.89 35.83
CA LEU A 157 13.15 -2.51 36.01
C LEU A 157 11.74 -2.25 35.45
N LEU A 158 11.43 -2.74 34.25
CA LEU A 158 10.10 -2.60 33.65
C LEU A 158 9.01 -3.20 34.56
N ARG A 159 9.31 -4.37 35.15
CA ARG A 159 8.43 -5.07 36.10
C ARG A 159 8.23 -4.31 37.40
N GLU A 160 9.29 -3.71 37.93
CA GLU A 160 9.25 -2.91 39.15
C GLU A 160 8.49 -1.60 38.96
N ARG A 161 8.61 -0.97 37.78
CA ARG A 161 7.97 0.32 37.49
C ARG A 161 6.48 0.21 37.25
N LEU A 162 6.01 -0.85 36.59
CA LEU A 162 4.62 -1.02 36.14
C LEU A 162 3.54 -0.79 37.24
N PRO A 163 3.68 -1.27 38.49
CA PRO A 163 2.67 -1.08 39.53
C PRO A 163 2.63 0.35 40.09
N ALA A 164 3.71 1.11 39.94
CA ALA A 164 3.87 2.46 40.49
C ALA A 164 3.64 3.57 39.46
N GLU A 165 3.44 3.22 38.19
CA GLU A 165 3.16 4.18 37.12
C GLU A 165 1.68 4.57 37.13
N PRO A 166 1.35 5.87 37.28
CA PRO A 166 -0.04 6.33 37.25
C PRO A 166 -0.63 6.44 35.84
N ASP A 167 0.20 6.70 34.83
CA ASP A 167 -0.25 6.94 33.46
C ASP A 167 -0.54 5.62 32.72
N GLU A 168 -1.68 5.53 32.04
CA GLU A 168 -2.06 4.30 31.35
C GLU A 168 -1.16 4.02 30.13
N GLU A 169 -0.89 5.01 29.29
CA GLU A 169 -0.09 4.82 28.07
C GLU A 169 1.34 4.44 28.39
N VAL A 170 1.93 5.04 29.44
CA VAL A 170 3.26 4.64 29.94
C VAL A 170 3.26 3.19 30.39
N ARG A 171 2.18 2.71 31.04
CA ARG A 171 2.08 1.29 31.43
C ARG A 171 2.01 0.37 30.21
N LEU A 172 1.36 0.78 29.12
CA LEU A 172 1.35 0.03 27.88
C LEU A 172 2.73 0.02 27.22
N ALA A 173 3.45 1.14 27.22
CA ALA A 173 4.82 1.24 26.72
C ALA A 173 5.81 0.34 27.50
N LEU A 174 5.65 0.23 28.83
CA LEU A 174 6.42 -0.73 29.65
C LEU A 174 6.19 -2.19 29.22
N VAL A 175 4.96 -2.53 28.87
CA VAL A 175 4.60 -3.87 28.37
C VAL A 175 5.14 -4.10 26.96
N GLU A 176 5.05 -3.11 26.08
CA GLU A 176 5.67 -3.17 24.75
C GLU A 176 7.18 -3.37 24.81
N ALA A 177 7.86 -2.61 25.67
CA ALA A 177 9.29 -2.73 25.89
C ALA A 177 9.67 -4.17 26.30
N ALA A 178 8.85 -4.85 27.10
CA ALA A 178 9.06 -6.25 27.45
C ALA A 178 8.99 -7.17 26.22
N GLY A 179 8.01 -6.96 25.34
CA GLY A 179 7.89 -7.68 24.07
C GLY A 179 9.10 -7.46 23.16
N ARG A 180 9.60 -6.22 23.08
CA ARG A 180 10.85 -5.88 22.37
C ARG A 180 12.06 -6.62 22.95
N VAL A 181 12.19 -6.69 24.27
CA VAL A 181 13.25 -7.49 24.93
C VAL A 181 13.16 -8.97 24.54
N ALA A 182 11.96 -9.56 24.47
CA ALA A 182 11.79 -10.96 24.06
C ALA A 182 12.16 -11.22 22.60
N LEU A 183 11.89 -10.27 21.70
CA LEU A 183 12.28 -10.36 20.29
C LEU A 183 13.80 -10.28 20.12
N ARG A 184 14.43 -9.28 20.73
CA ARG A 184 15.87 -9.01 20.62
C ARG A 184 16.73 -10.02 21.38
N HIS A 185 16.23 -10.52 22.51
CA HIS A 185 16.97 -11.40 23.42
C HIS A 185 16.20 -12.70 23.68
N ARG A 186 16.22 -13.61 22.70
CA ARG A 186 15.52 -14.91 22.74
C ARG A 186 15.67 -15.71 24.04
N PRO A 187 16.84 -15.77 24.73
CA PRO A 187 16.95 -16.46 26.01
C PRO A 187 16.04 -15.93 27.13
N LEU A 188 15.57 -14.68 27.03
CA LEU A 188 14.66 -14.06 28.01
C LEU A 188 13.18 -14.22 27.64
N ALA A 189 12.85 -14.74 26.46
CA ALA A 189 11.48 -14.89 25.99
C ALA A 189 10.60 -15.64 27.00
N GLY A 190 11.09 -16.72 27.61
CA GLY A 190 10.34 -17.45 28.64
C GLY A 190 9.96 -16.60 29.86
N ARG A 191 10.89 -15.77 30.36
CA ARG A 191 10.62 -14.86 31.50
C ARG A 191 9.63 -13.76 31.14
N VAL A 192 9.68 -13.26 29.91
CA VAL A 192 8.71 -12.28 29.39
C VAL A 192 7.33 -12.93 29.26
N VAL A 193 7.24 -14.13 28.68
CA VAL A 193 5.98 -14.88 28.56
C VAL A 193 5.34 -15.13 29.92
N GLU A 194 6.11 -15.57 30.91
CA GLU A 194 5.60 -15.75 32.28
C GLU A 194 5.00 -14.45 32.84
N TRP A 195 5.70 -13.33 32.67
CA TRP A 195 5.22 -12.04 33.14
C TRP A 195 3.98 -11.55 32.38
N LEU A 196 4.00 -11.57 31.05
CA LEU A 196 2.86 -11.15 30.23
C LEU A 196 1.63 -12.02 30.52
N THR A 197 1.79 -13.32 30.72
CA THR A 197 0.69 -14.23 31.08
C THR A 197 0.03 -13.82 32.40
N LEU A 198 0.81 -13.39 33.40
CA LEU A 198 0.27 -12.87 34.66
C LEU A 198 -0.50 -11.54 34.48
N LEU A 199 -0.16 -10.74 33.46
CA LEU A 199 -0.85 -9.49 33.16
C LEU A 199 -2.19 -9.69 32.44
N VAL A 200 -2.42 -10.86 31.83
CA VAL A 200 -3.70 -11.22 31.16
C VAL A 200 -4.83 -11.49 32.17
N ASP A 201 -4.51 -11.66 33.46
CA ASP A 201 -5.47 -11.91 34.54
C ASP A 201 -6.61 -10.89 34.58
N ARG A 202 -7.84 -11.37 34.83
CA ARG A 202 -9.08 -10.58 34.85
C ARG A 202 -9.10 -9.49 35.92
N GLU A 203 -8.27 -9.61 36.96
CA GLU A 203 -8.16 -8.59 38.01
C GLU A 203 -7.39 -7.33 37.54
N ARG A 204 -6.79 -7.35 36.35
CA ARG A 204 -6.04 -6.22 35.78
C ARG A 204 -6.91 -5.34 34.89
N ALA A 205 -6.48 -4.09 34.72
CA ALA A 205 -7.13 -3.13 33.83
C ALA A 205 -7.20 -3.68 32.39
N PRO A 206 -8.30 -3.42 31.66
CA PRO A 206 -8.52 -4.01 30.34
C PRO A 206 -7.46 -3.61 29.31
N GLY A 207 -6.93 -2.37 29.36
CA GLY A 207 -5.86 -1.95 28.46
C GLY A 207 -4.56 -2.71 28.66
N LEU A 208 -4.17 -2.92 29.92
CA LEU A 208 -2.97 -3.69 30.26
C LEU A 208 -3.09 -5.16 29.81
N ARG A 209 -4.27 -5.75 29.96
CA ARG A 209 -4.56 -7.12 29.50
C ARG A 209 -4.48 -7.22 27.98
N LEU A 210 -5.02 -6.24 27.26
CA LEU A 210 -4.94 -6.18 25.79
C LEU A 210 -3.49 -6.00 25.32
N ALA A 211 -2.71 -5.14 25.96
CA ALA A 211 -1.30 -4.95 25.64
C ALA A 211 -0.49 -6.23 25.87
N ALA A 212 -0.73 -6.92 26.98
CA ALA A 212 -0.08 -8.19 27.25
C ALA A 212 -0.41 -9.25 26.19
N LEU A 213 -1.67 -9.36 25.75
CA LEU A 213 -2.08 -10.26 24.67
C LEU A 213 -1.43 -9.88 23.32
N ALA A 214 -1.40 -8.58 23.00
CA ALA A 214 -0.76 -8.09 21.79
C ALA A 214 0.74 -8.42 21.76
N GLN A 215 1.44 -8.23 22.88
CA GLN A 215 2.87 -8.56 22.97
C GLN A 215 3.12 -10.08 22.99
N LEU A 216 2.26 -10.87 23.65
CA LEU A 216 2.33 -12.34 23.55
C LEU A 216 2.18 -12.79 22.11
N ALA A 217 1.23 -12.24 21.36
CA ALA A 217 1.07 -12.55 19.94
C ALA A 217 2.32 -12.18 19.14
N ARG A 218 2.87 -10.99 19.37
CA ARG A 218 4.02 -10.47 18.64
C ARG A 218 5.30 -11.26 18.90
N CYS A 219 5.63 -11.58 20.16
CA CYS A 219 6.92 -12.17 20.50
C CYS A 219 6.90 -13.69 20.70
N CYS A 220 5.76 -14.25 21.11
CA CYS A 220 5.62 -15.66 21.52
C CYS A 220 4.20 -16.19 21.21
N PRO A 221 3.79 -16.27 19.92
CA PRO A 221 2.41 -16.58 19.53
C PRO A 221 1.89 -17.92 20.06
N ASP A 222 2.77 -18.90 20.27
CA ASP A 222 2.43 -20.21 20.85
C ASP A 222 1.94 -20.14 22.30
N ALA A 223 2.27 -19.06 23.01
CA ALA A 223 1.84 -18.83 24.39
C ALA A 223 0.47 -18.14 24.49
N LEU A 224 -0.15 -17.77 23.36
CA LEU A 224 -1.48 -17.17 23.37
C LEU A 224 -2.54 -18.14 23.92
N PRO A 225 -3.52 -17.64 24.68
CA PRO A 225 -4.67 -18.45 25.08
C PRO A 225 -5.40 -19.03 23.87
N ARG A 226 -5.88 -20.27 23.99
CA ARG A 226 -6.67 -20.92 22.92
C ARG A 226 -7.99 -20.19 22.64
N ASP A 227 -8.54 -19.51 23.64
CA ASP A 227 -9.75 -18.71 23.61
C ASP A 227 -9.46 -17.20 23.44
N VAL A 228 -8.34 -16.85 22.79
CA VAL A 228 -7.95 -15.44 22.54
C VAL A 228 -9.07 -14.60 21.93
N VAL A 229 -9.86 -15.17 21.01
CA VAL A 229 -10.97 -14.46 20.35
C VAL A 229 -12.04 -14.03 21.39
N PRO A 230 -12.70 -14.94 22.12
CA PRO A 230 -13.61 -14.56 23.21
C PRO A 230 -13.02 -13.61 24.26
N VAL A 231 -11.74 -13.76 24.60
CA VAL A 231 -11.06 -12.93 25.60
C VAL A 231 -10.91 -11.49 25.11
N VAL A 232 -10.38 -11.29 23.90
CA VAL A 232 -10.18 -9.96 23.32
C VAL A 232 -11.52 -9.29 23.03
N SER A 233 -12.50 -10.01 22.49
CA SER A 233 -13.87 -9.53 22.34
C SER A 233 -14.47 -9.09 23.69
N GLY A 234 -14.20 -9.81 24.77
CA GLY A 234 -14.59 -9.41 26.12
C GLY A 234 -13.93 -8.10 26.56
N LEU A 235 -12.62 -7.97 26.36
CA LEU A 235 -11.85 -6.77 26.68
C LEU A 235 -12.34 -5.53 25.93
N LEU A 236 -12.64 -5.66 24.63
CA LEU A 236 -13.19 -4.56 23.84
C LEU A 236 -14.55 -4.10 24.36
N ARG A 237 -15.37 -5.01 24.90
CA ARG A 237 -16.64 -4.66 25.55
C ARG A 237 -16.41 -3.95 26.89
N GLU A 238 -15.45 -4.42 27.69
CA GLU A 238 -15.06 -3.79 28.97
C GLU A 238 -14.56 -2.35 28.74
N LEU A 239 -13.71 -2.12 27.74
CA LEU A 239 -13.16 -0.79 27.41
C LEU A 239 -14.24 0.24 27.07
N ARG A 240 -15.33 -0.17 26.40
CA ARG A 240 -16.46 0.73 26.10
C ARG A 240 -17.22 1.17 27.35
N THR A 241 -17.24 0.31 28.38
CA THR A 241 -18.03 0.53 29.60
C THR A 241 -17.22 1.16 30.73
N ALA A 242 -15.91 1.36 30.54
CA ALA A 242 -15.06 1.98 31.54
C ALA A 242 -15.45 3.45 31.74
N PRO A 243 -15.57 3.94 33.00
CA PRO A 243 -15.93 5.33 33.28
C PRO A 243 -14.80 6.25 32.80
N GLY A 244 -15.03 6.89 31.65
CA GLY A 244 -14.04 7.69 30.91
C GLY A 244 -14.48 8.00 29.47
N GLY A 245 -15.37 7.18 28.89
CA GLY A 245 -16.06 7.54 27.66
C GLY A 245 -17.12 8.61 27.92
N ALA A 246 -17.08 9.73 27.20
CA ALA A 246 -18.20 10.65 27.14
C ALA A 246 -19.47 9.85 26.75
N PRO A 247 -20.59 9.97 27.46
CA PRO A 247 -21.83 9.38 26.98
C PRO A 247 -22.14 9.99 25.61
N ASP A 248 -22.53 9.14 24.64
CA ASP A 248 -23.11 9.61 23.39
C ASP A 248 -24.18 10.66 23.74
N ALA A 249 -23.93 11.90 23.36
CA ALA A 249 -24.95 12.94 23.48
C ALA A 249 -26.11 12.52 22.57
N ASP A 250 -27.28 12.39 23.18
CA ASP A 250 -28.55 12.09 22.52
C ASP A 250 -28.78 13.12 21.39
N PRO A 251 -28.97 12.69 20.13
CA PRO A 251 -29.11 13.61 19.00
C PRO A 251 -30.35 14.53 19.09
N ASP A 252 -31.25 14.28 20.04
CA ASP A 252 -32.49 15.05 20.24
C ASP A 252 -32.44 16.07 21.39
N THR A 253 -31.27 16.32 22.01
CA THR A 253 -31.16 17.34 23.06
C THR A 253 -30.67 18.67 22.48
N GLU A 254 -31.60 19.53 22.07
CA GLU A 254 -31.28 20.93 21.75
C GLU A 254 -30.75 21.64 23.01
N PRO A 255 -29.60 22.34 22.94
CA PRO A 255 -29.15 23.18 24.04
C PRO A 255 -30.06 24.41 24.15
N GLU A 256 -30.63 24.62 25.35
CA GLU A 256 -31.43 25.80 25.67
C GLU A 256 -30.65 27.09 25.34
N ALA A 257 -31.25 27.91 24.48
CA ALA A 257 -30.72 29.18 24.03
C ALA A 257 -30.87 30.26 25.10
N ASP A 258 -29.78 30.98 25.37
CA ASP A 258 -29.85 32.32 25.95
C ASP A 258 -28.88 33.28 25.23
N ALA A 259 -29.47 34.39 24.77
CA ALA A 259 -28.92 35.68 24.38
C ALA A 259 -28.18 35.86 23.03
N GLU A 260 -29.00 36.06 21.99
CA GLU A 260 -28.99 37.18 21.03
C GLU A 260 -27.64 37.68 20.43
N VAL A 261 -27.32 37.18 19.23
CA VAL A 261 -26.76 38.01 18.13
C VAL A 261 -27.43 37.56 16.82
N GLU A 262 -28.08 38.49 16.12
CA GLU A 262 -28.79 38.26 14.85
C GLU A 262 -27.88 37.87 13.67
N PRO A 263 -28.42 37.25 12.61
CA PRO A 263 -27.68 36.36 11.72
C PRO A 263 -27.16 37.05 10.45
N GLU A 264 -25.90 36.78 10.09
CA GLU A 264 -25.45 36.91 8.71
C GLU A 264 -25.43 35.53 8.06
N THR A 265 -26.22 35.42 7.00
CA THR A 265 -26.35 34.27 6.12
C THR A 265 -25.12 34.11 5.22
N ASP A 266 -24.43 32.96 5.28
CA ASP A 266 -23.72 32.41 4.12
C ASP A 266 -23.59 30.87 4.20
N PRO A 267 -23.61 30.17 3.05
CA PRO A 267 -23.78 28.72 2.98
C PRO A 267 -22.46 27.96 3.20
N VAL A 268 -22.60 26.75 3.74
CA VAL A 268 -21.58 25.71 3.94
C VAL A 268 -20.59 25.65 2.77
N GLY A 269 -19.38 26.14 3.03
CA GLY A 269 -18.19 25.98 2.19
C GLY A 269 -17.07 25.36 3.02
N CYS A 270 -16.23 24.55 2.37
CA CYS A 270 -15.00 23.99 2.93
C CYS A 270 -14.21 25.05 3.73
N PRO A 271 -13.48 24.67 4.80
CA PRO A 271 -12.62 25.63 5.47
C PRO A 271 -11.56 26.12 4.49
N ASP A 272 -11.65 27.42 4.19
CA ASP A 272 -10.66 28.20 3.46
C ASP A 272 -9.33 28.12 4.21
N LEU A 273 -8.37 27.36 3.67
CA LEU A 273 -6.99 27.27 4.17
C LEU A 273 -6.19 28.56 3.94
N SER A 274 -6.80 29.65 3.46
CA SER A 274 -6.10 30.92 3.18
C SER A 274 -6.36 32.02 4.21
N ARG A 275 -6.24 31.69 5.50
CA ARG A 275 -5.96 32.71 6.54
C ARG A 275 -5.33 32.11 7.81
N ALA A 276 -4.22 31.39 7.62
CA ALA A 276 -3.23 31.25 8.67
C ALA A 276 -2.50 32.60 8.82
N GLU A 277 -2.27 33.03 10.06
CA GLU A 277 -1.30 34.09 10.36
C GLU A 277 0.05 33.74 9.70
N PRO A 278 0.85 34.72 9.24
CA PRO A 278 2.09 34.42 8.53
C PRO A 278 3.14 33.90 9.53
N GLY A 279 3.23 32.58 9.68
CA GLY A 279 4.25 31.90 10.48
C GLY A 279 4.30 30.41 10.19
N ALA A 280 5.35 29.99 9.48
CA ALA A 280 5.74 28.62 9.11
C ALA A 280 4.82 27.84 8.14
N ALA A 281 5.42 27.20 7.14
CA ALA A 281 4.75 26.19 6.32
C ALA A 281 4.41 24.98 7.21
N PRO A 282 3.29 24.27 6.97
CA PRO A 282 2.94 23.13 7.79
C PRO A 282 4.01 22.02 7.67
N THR A 283 4.54 21.57 8.80
CA THR A 283 5.53 20.49 8.89
C THR A 283 4.83 19.13 8.70
N LEU A 284 5.55 18.10 8.21
CA LEU A 284 4.97 16.76 8.08
C LEU A 284 4.66 16.18 9.45
N VAL A 285 5.56 16.34 10.41
CA VAL A 285 5.37 15.90 11.80
C VAL A 285 4.14 16.58 12.43
N GLY A 286 3.96 17.89 12.22
CA GLY A 286 2.81 18.64 12.73
C GLY A 286 1.50 18.20 12.09
N GLN A 287 1.50 17.94 10.79
CA GLN A 287 0.33 17.38 10.09
C GLN A 287 -0.04 15.99 10.63
N LEU A 288 0.94 15.09 10.83
CA LEU A 288 0.71 13.76 11.38
C LEU A 288 0.16 13.83 12.81
N ARG A 289 0.71 14.70 13.66
CA ARG A 289 0.21 14.94 15.02
C ARG A 289 -1.21 15.49 15.01
N ALA A 290 -1.50 16.48 14.15
CA ALA A 290 -2.85 17.04 14.01
C ALA A 290 -3.86 15.98 13.55
N LEU A 291 -3.48 15.15 12.57
CA LEU A 291 -4.29 14.02 12.12
C LEU A 291 -4.52 13.00 13.23
N SER A 292 -3.47 12.63 13.98
CA SER A 292 -3.57 11.71 15.12
C SER A 292 -4.46 12.27 16.23
N ALA A 293 -4.35 13.57 16.54
CA ALA A 293 -5.19 14.23 17.53
C ALA A 293 -6.66 14.28 17.08
N GLN A 294 -6.91 14.51 15.79
CA GLN A 294 -8.26 14.46 15.21
C GLN A 294 -8.84 13.03 15.21
N ASP A 295 -8.03 12.02 14.89
CA ASP A 295 -8.45 10.61 14.92
C ASP A 295 -8.69 10.13 16.35
N GLY A 296 -7.94 10.66 17.33
CA GLY A 296 -8.09 10.35 18.76
C GLY A 296 -9.21 11.12 19.48
N ALA A 297 -9.64 12.26 18.94
CA ALA A 297 -10.64 13.13 19.57
C ALA A 297 -11.97 12.40 19.79
N GLY A 298 -12.39 12.29 21.05
CA GLY A 298 -13.62 11.60 21.45
C GLY A 298 -13.53 10.08 21.55
N ARG A 299 -12.33 9.50 21.47
CA ARG A 299 -12.08 8.08 21.79
C ARG A 299 -11.82 7.91 23.29
N GLY A 300 -12.45 6.92 23.91
CA GLY A 300 -12.17 6.55 25.30
C GLY A 300 -10.85 5.77 25.49
N ALA A 301 -10.32 5.17 24.41
CA ALA A 301 -9.07 4.41 24.41
C ALA A 301 -8.36 4.56 23.05
N PRO A 302 -7.68 5.68 22.77
CA PRO A 302 -7.05 5.95 21.47
C PRO A 302 -5.97 4.93 21.10
N TRP A 303 -5.25 4.39 22.10
CA TRP A 303 -4.20 3.37 21.95
C TRP A 303 -4.72 1.96 21.56
N ALA A 304 -6.04 1.69 21.66
CA ALA A 304 -6.58 0.35 21.45
C ALA A 304 -6.39 -0.15 20.01
N ALA A 305 -6.46 0.75 19.04
CA ALA A 305 -6.25 0.43 17.63
C ALA A 305 -4.83 -0.12 17.38
N ASP A 306 -3.82 0.45 18.04
CA ASP A 306 -2.42 0.04 17.88
C ASP A 306 -2.12 -1.31 18.51
N LEU A 307 -2.70 -1.56 19.69
CA LEU A 307 -2.60 -2.87 20.33
C LEU A 307 -3.29 -3.95 19.50
N LEU A 308 -4.47 -3.65 18.93
CA LEU A 308 -5.17 -4.58 18.05
C LEU A 308 -4.39 -4.85 16.77
N ARG A 309 -3.78 -3.84 16.15
CA ARG A 309 -2.90 -4.03 14.99
C ARG A 309 -1.74 -4.95 15.33
N THR A 310 -1.08 -4.70 16.47
CA THR A 310 0.01 -5.54 16.99
C THR A 310 -0.46 -6.98 17.21
N LEU A 311 -1.64 -7.17 17.82
CA LEU A 311 -2.26 -8.48 18.00
C LEU A 311 -2.53 -9.16 16.66
N HIS A 312 -3.13 -8.45 15.69
CA HIS A 312 -3.43 -9.01 14.37
C HIS A 312 -2.18 -9.40 13.59
N VAL A 313 -1.10 -8.61 13.68
CA VAL A 313 0.20 -8.97 13.10
C VAL A 313 0.74 -10.24 13.76
N GLY A 314 0.74 -10.31 15.10
CA GLY A 314 1.25 -11.48 15.84
C GLY A 314 0.39 -12.75 15.71
N LEU A 315 -0.91 -12.62 15.45
CA LEU A 315 -1.78 -13.75 15.13
C LEU A 315 -1.43 -14.38 13.78
N ASP A 316 -0.85 -13.59 12.88
CA ASP A 316 -0.26 -14.04 11.63
C ASP A 316 -1.20 -14.95 10.79
N ASP A 317 -0.77 -16.18 10.47
CA ASP A 317 -1.51 -17.16 9.68
C ASP A 317 -2.76 -17.73 10.39
N ARG A 318 -3.09 -17.29 11.62
CA ARG A 318 -4.37 -17.57 12.30
C ARG A 318 -5.52 -16.74 11.70
N VAL A 319 -5.71 -16.83 10.38
CA VAL A 319 -6.69 -16.06 9.59
C VAL A 319 -8.11 -16.22 10.15
N GLY A 320 -8.47 -17.41 10.64
CA GLY A 320 -9.77 -17.66 11.27
C GLY A 320 -10.01 -16.80 12.51
N ASP A 321 -9.02 -16.72 13.41
CA ASP A 321 -9.13 -15.93 14.64
C ASP A 321 -9.16 -14.43 14.34
N ARG A 322 -8.32 -13.98 13.39
CA ARG A 322 -8.30 -12.59 12.92
C ARG A 322 -9.64 -12.19 12.31
N THR A 323 -10.21 -13.05 11.47
CA THR A 323 -11.54 -12.83 10.88
C THR A 323 -12.60 -12.75 11.97
N ALA A 324 -12.60 -13.68 12.94
CA ALA A 324 -13.59 -13.72 14.00
C ALA A 324 -13.56 -12.46 14.90
N LEU A 325 -12.36 -11.95 15.23
CA LEU A 325 -12.19 -10.70 15.98
C LEU A 325 -12.78 -9.49 15.23
N LEU A 326 -12.48 -9.37 13.93
CA LEU A 326 -12.98 -8.26 13.12
C LEU A 326 -14.50 -8.34 12.92
N VAL A 327 -15.05 -9.54 12.75
CA VAL A 327 -16.51 -9.77 12.68
C VAL A 327 -17.21 -9.33 13.96
N ASP A 328 -16.67 -9.69 15.13
CA ASP A 328 -17.22 -9.26 16.42
C ASP A 328 -17.11 -7.73 16.59
N GLN A 329 -15.96 -7.15 16.21
CA GLN A 329 -15.71 -5.72 16.31
C GLN A 329 -16.60 -4.88 15.37
N LEU A 330 -16.88 -5.35 14.15
CA LEU A 330 -17.81 -4.69 13.21
C LEU A 330 -19.26 -4.67 13.71
N ARG A 331 -19.60 -5.57 14.64
CA ARG A 331 -20.92 -5.62 15.30
C ARG A 331 -20.98 -4.77 16.58
N SER A 332 -19.88 -4.10 16.94
CA SER A 332 -19.83 -3.24 18.11
C SER A 332 -20.78 -2.05 17.96
N PRO A 333 -21.49 -1.63 19.02
CA PRO A 333 -22.22 -0.36 19.00
C PRO A 333 -21.27 0.85 18.94
N ASP A 334 -20.01 0.68 19.35
CA ASP A 334 -19.01 1.75 19.32
C ASP A 334 -18.49 1.98 17.89
N ARG A 335 -18.70 3.20 17.37
CA ARG A 335 -18.32 3.58 16.00
C ARG A 335 -16.81 3.54 15.79
N TRP A 336 -16.00 3.84 16.80
CA TRP A 336 -14.54 3.86 16.68
C TRP A 336 -13.96 2.46 16.51
N GLN A 337 -14.43 1.49 17.31
CA GLN A 337 -14.12 0.08 17.11
C GLN A 337 -14.50 -0.39 15.70
N ARG A 338 -15.67 0.02 15.18
CA ARG A 338 -16.08 -0.32 13.81
C ARG A 338 -15.15 0.29 12.75
N ILE A 339 -14.74 1.56 12.90
CA ILE A 339 -13.78 2.21 11.99
C ILE A 339 -12.45 1.45 11.96
N ASP A 340 -11.92 1.10 13.13
CA ASP A 340 -10.66 0.36 13.23
C ASP A 340 -10.80 -1.04 12.62
N ALA A 341 -11.93 -1.72 12.85
CA ALA A 341 -12.23 -3.02 12.26
C ALA A 341 -12.30 -2.98 10.73
N VAL A 342 -12.94 -1.94 10.16
CA VAL A 342 -13.00 -1.75 8.71
C VAL A 342 -11.58 -1.61 8.15
N ARG A 343 -10.76 -0.71 8.72
CA ARG A 343 -9.37 -0.49 8.28
C ARG A 343 -8.52 -1.76 8.38
N MET A 344 -8.60 -2.48 9.50
CA MET A 344 -7.87 -3.73 9.72
C MET A 344 -8.34 -4.88 8.82
N SER A 345 -9.62 -4.91 8.43
CA SER A 345 -10.16 -5.88 7.47
C SER A 345 -9.48 -5.77 6.11
N GLY A 346 -9.21 -4.53 5.65
CA GLY A 346 -8.43 -4.29 4.43
C GLY A 346 -7.05 -4.94 4.51
N GLY A 347 -6.30 -4.68 5.59
CA GLY A 347 -4.97 -5.25 5.80
C GLY A 347 -4.96 -6.79 5.83
N LEU A 348 -5.95 -7.42 6.48
CA LEU A 348 -6.09 -8.88 6.50
C LEU A 348 -6.32 -9.45 5.10
N ILE A 349 -7.28 -8.89 4.35
CA ILE A 349 -7.69 -9.43 3.04
C ILE A 349 -6.59 -9.22 1.98
N ARG A 350 -5.81 -8.13 2.10
CA ARG A 350 -4.69 -7.81 1.20
C ARG A 350 -3.54 -8.82 1.28
N ALA A 351 -3.23 -9.32 2.47
CA ALA A 351 -2.05 -10.18 2.66
C ALA A 351 -2.38 -11.67 2.81
N TRP A 352 -3.56 -12.02 3.35
CA TRP A 352 -3.96 -13.40 3.59
C TRP A 352 -5.12 -13.83 2.69
N ARG A 353 -5.12 -15.10 2.31
CA ARG A 353 -6.23 -15.79 1.65
C ARG A 353 -7.16 -16.36 2.70
N GLY A 354 -8.46 -16.32 2.43
CA GLY A 354 -9.45 -16.79 3.39
C GLY A 354 -10.88 -16.72 2.85
N SER A 355 -11.82 -17.19 3.67
CA SER A 355 -13.25 -17.05 3.40
C SER A 355 -13.77 -15.77 4.05
N TYR A 356 -13.84 -14.69 3.27
CA TYR A 356 -14.15 -13.35 3.77
C TYR A 356 -15.61 -12.92 3.57
N GLY A 357 -16.51 -13.80 3.12
CA GLY A 357 -17.87 -13.42 2.73
C GLY A 357 -18.67 -12.69 3.82
N GLU A 358 -18.68 -13.20 5.05
CA GLU A 358 -19.35 -12.55 6.19
C GLU A 358 -18.67 -11.23 6.56
N LEU A 359 -17.34 -11.23 6.64
CA LEU A 359 -16.55 -10.05 6.99
C LEU A 359 -16.81 -8.90 6.00
N VAL A 360 -16.76 -9.20 4.69
CA VAL A 360 -16.98 -8.23 3.63
C VAL A 360 -18.43 -7.73 3.62
N ALA A 361 -19.42 -8.60 3.88
CA ALA A 361 -20.80 -8.16 4.03
C ALA A 361 -20.95 -7.15 5.19
N LEU A 362 -20.35 -7.44 6.35
CA LEU A 362 -20.36 -6.52 7.49
C LEU A 362 -19.65 -5.20 7.22
N VAL A 363 -18.55 -5.20 6.46
CA VAL A 363 -17.93 -3.95 5.97
C VAL A 363 -18.90 -3.18 5.06
N GLY A 364 -19.63 -3.89 4.19
CA GLY A 364 -20.67 -3.32 3.34
C GLY A 364 -21.83 -2.67 4.10
N ASP A 365 -22.27 -3.29 5.21
CA ASP A 365 -23.32 -2.73 6.06
C ASP A 365 -22.95 -1.33 6.60
N GLN A 366 -21.65 -1.06 6.78
CA GLN A 366 -21.18 0.23 7.28
C GLN A 366 -21.32 1.37 6.26
N LEU A 367 -21.57 1.08 4.97
CA LEU A 367 -21.75 2.11 3.92
C LEU A 367 -22.97 3.01 4.14
N ALA A 368 -23.96 2.50 4.89
CA ALA A 368 -25.21 3.18 5.22
C ALA A 368 -25.20 3.84 6.61
N ASP A 369 -24.08 3.77 7.34
CA ASP A 369 -23.96 4.38 8.66
C ASP A 369 -23.94 5.93 8.55
N PRO A 370 -24.61 6.66 9.46
CA PRO A 370 -24.59 8.12 9.46
C PRO A 370 -23.21 8.72 9.75
N GLU A 371 -22.28 8.00 10.36
CA GLU A 371 -20.90 8.46 10.56
C GLU A 371 -20.14 8.46 9.22
N PRO A 372 -19.81 9.64 8.64
CA PRO A 372 -19.23 9.73 7.31
C PRO A 372 -17.86 9.05 7.22
N ARG A 373 -17.05 9.09 8.29
CA ARG A 373 -15.73 8.43 8.32
C ARG A 373 -15.83 6.93 8.13
N LEU A 374 -16.86 6.32 8.71
CA LEU A 374 -17.05 4.88 8.64
C LEU A 374 -17.45 4.46 7.22
N ALA A 375 -18.39 5.17 6.61
CA ALA A 375 -18.83 4.88 5.26
C ALA A 375 -17.75 5.18 4.21
N GLU A 376 -16.91 6.19 4.41
CA GLU A 376 -15.72 6.43 3.58
C GLU A 376 -14.67 5.34 3.74
N ALA A 377 -14.33 4.95 4.97
CA ALA A 377 -13.40 3.86 5.23
C ALA A 377 -13.88 2.55 4.59
N ALA A 378 -15.18 2.23 4.69
CA ALA A 378 -15.77 1.06 4.07
C ALA A 378 -15.69 1.13 2.54
N SER A 379 -15.98 2.28 1.94
CA SER A 379 -15.86 2.50 0.49
C SER A 379 -14.42 2.28 0.02
N HIS A 380 -13.43 2.79 0.76
CA HIS A 380 -12.01 2.66 0.43
C HIS A 380 -11.50 1.22 0.57
N VAL A 381 -11.94 0.47 1.58
CA VAL A 381 -11.58 -0.95 1.70
C VAL A 381 -12.21 -1.75 0.55
N LEU A 382 -13.49 -1.52 0.26
CA LEU A 382 -14.23 -2.27 -0.75
C LEU A 382 -13.74 -2.02 -2.19
N GLU A 383 -13.24 -0.82 -2.51
CA GLU A 383 -12.76 -0.56 -3.86
C GLU A 383 -11.61 -1.49 -4.27
N GLU A 384 -10.79 -1.96 -3.35
CA GLU A 384 -9.62 -2.80 -3.64
C GLU A 384 -9.91 -4.30 -3.65
N LEU A 385 -11.14 -4.70 -3.36
CA LEU A 385 -11.51 -6.12 -3.22
C LEU A 385 -11.97 -6.77 -4.52
N PHE A 386 -12.28 -5.98 -5.56
CA PHE A 386 -12.78 -6.48 -6.85
C PHE A 386 -13.92 -7.49 -6.64
N SER A 387 -13.81 -8.70 -7.18
CA SER A 387 -14.83 -9.75 -7.05
C SER A 387 -15.11 -10.18 -5.61
N LEU A 388 -14.18 -9.97 -4.67
CA LEU A 388 -14.44 -10.28 -3.26
C LEU A 388 -15.47 -9.32 -2.64
N ALA A 389 -15.66 -8.11 -3.18
CA ALA A 389 -16.71 -7.18 -2.77
C ALA A 389 -18.11 -7.55 -3.28
N ALA A 390 -18.29 -8.66 -3.99
CA ALA A 390 -19.59 -9.05 -4.54
C ALA A 390 -20.76 -9.04 -3.52
N PRO A 391 -20.58 -9.45 -2.25
CA PRO A 391 -21.65 -9.37 -1.23
C PRO A 391 -22.18 -7.95 -0.95
N THR A 392 -21.43 -6.90 -1.32
CA THR A 392 -21.76 -5.50 -0.99
C THR A 392 -22.29 -4.70 -2.18
N ALA A 393 -22.49 -5.33 -3.33
CA ALA A 393 -22.88 -4.64 -4.57
C ALA A 393 -24.13 -3.76 -4.41
N ASP A 394 -25.14 -4.25 -3.68
CA ASP A 394 -26.38 -3.49 -3.45
C ASP A 394 -26.18 -2.31 -2.48
N ALA A 395 -25.37 -2.49 -1.44
CA ALA A 395 -25.04 -1.42 -0.50
C ALA A 395 -24.21 -0.32 -1.18
N LEU A 396 -23.24 -0.69 -2.01
CA LEU A 396 -22.46 0.24 -2.83
C LEU A 396 -23.35 1.01 -3.82
N ALA A 397 -24.29 0.34 -4.47
CA ALA A 397 -25.22 0.98 -5.40
C ALA A 397 -26.18 1.93 -4.69
N ALA A 398 -26.68 1.58 -3.49
CA ALA A 398 -27.50 2.45 -2.68
C ALA A 398 -26.74 3.72 -2.27
N ARG A 399 -25.49 3.58 -1.82
CA ARG A 399 -24.62 4.71 -1.50
C ARG A 399 -24.34 5.60 -2.72
N LEU A 400 -24.04 4.99 -3.87
CA LEU A 400 -23.80 5.72 -5.12
C LEU A 400 -25.00 6.59 -5.49
N ALA A 401 -26.22 6.09 -5.30
CA ALA A 401 -27.44 6.82 -5.58
C ALA A 401 -27.73 7.93 -4.55
N ALA A 402 -27.35 7.72 -3.30
CA ALA A 402 -27.58 8.67 -2.21
C ALA A 402 -26.61 9.86 -2.23
N ASP A 403 -25.39 9.68 -2.75
CA ASP A 403 -24.35 10.72 -2.78
C ASP A 403 -23.76 10.93 -4.20
N PRO A 404 -24.45 11.69 -5.08
CA PRO A 404 -23.90 12.09 -6.37
C PRO A 404 -22.67 13.01 -6.28
N GLY A 405 -22.51 13.74 -5.18
CA GLY A 405 -21.35 14.63 -4.94
C GLY A 405 -20.06 13.84 -4.78
N GLY A 406 -20.13 12.64 -4.19
CA GLY A 406 -18.99 11.73 -4.01
C GLY A 406 -18.56 10.94 -5.26
N TRP A 407 -19.15 11.17 -6.44
CA TRP A 407 -18.78 10.43 -7.66
C TRP A 407 -17.38 10.76 -8.17
N VAL A 408 -16.94 12.01 -7.99
CA VAL A 408 -15.64 12.51 -8.42
C VAL A 408 -14.97 13.22 -7.24
N LYS A 409 -13.71 12.88 -6.99
CA LYS A 409 -12.86 13.53 -5.99
C LYS A 409 -11.93 14.51 -6.68
N GLU A 410 -11.92 15.75 -6.19
CA GLU A 410 -10.96 16.77 -6.58
C GLU A 410 -9.72 16.69 -5.68
N TRP A 411 -8.57 16.99 -6.27
CA TRP A 411 -7.29 17.00 -5.55
C TRP A 411 -6.71 18.42 -5.59
N ALA A 412 -5.96 18.79 -4.54
CA ALA A 412 -5.32 20.11 -4.47
C ALA A 412 -4.34 20.37 -5.63
N SER A 413 -3.77 19.30 -6.19
CA SER A 413 -2.99 19.33 -7.42
C SER A 413 -3.25 18.06 -8.25
N GLY A 414 -3.31 18.21 -9.56
CA GLY A 414 -3.52 17.11 -10.51
C GLY A 414 -4.98 16.92 -10.95
N PRO A 415 -5.22 16.03 -11.92
CA PRO A 415 -6.55 15.79 -12.48
C PRO A 415 -7.48 15.14 -11.45
N PRO A 416 -8.80 15.37 -11.54
CA PRO A 416 -9.77 14.72 -10.67
C PRO A 416 -9.67 13.18 -10.78
N GLY A 417 -10.14 12.49 -9.75
CA GLY A 417 -10.23 11.02 -9.73
C GLY A 417 -11.66 10.56 -9.46
N LEU A 418 -11.98 9.32 -9.80
CA LEU A 418 -13.26 8.72 -9.43
C LEU A 418 -13.34 8.48 -7.92
N GLY A 419 -14.52 8.68 -7.35
CA GLY A 419 -14.80 8.33 -5.96
C GLY A 419 -14.79 6.81 -5.73
N SER A 420 -14.51 6.41 -4.48
CA SER A 420 -14.31 5.00 -4.11
C SER A 420 -15.50 4.10 -4.41
N THR A 421 -16.73 4.59 -4.21
CA THR A 421 -17.95 3.83 -4.53
C THR A 421 -18.06 3.54 -6.03
N VAL A 422 -17.73 4.52 -6.89
CA VAL A 422 -17.72 4.33 -8.36
C VAL A 422 -16.66 3.31 -8.76
N LYS A 423 -15.47 3.40 -8.17
CA LYS A 423 -14.36 2.45 -8.40
C LYS A 423 -14.75 1.03 -8.00
N ALA A 424 -15.31 0.85 -6.81
CA ALA A 424 -15.74 -0.45 -6.30
C ALA A 424 -16.76 -1.13 -7.22
N LEU A 425 -17.83 -0.41 -7.59
CA LEU A 425 -18.84 -0.93 -8.51
C LEU A 425 -18.28 -1.20 -9.92
N SER A 426 -17.38 -0.34 -10.40
CA SER A 426 -16.73 -0.54 -11.69
C SER A 426 -15.86 -1.81 -11.70
N ARG A 427 -15.09 -2.04 -10.63
CA ARG A 427 -14.26 -3.23 -10.43
C ARG A 427 -15.08 -4.51 -10.23
N LEU A 428 -16.32 -4.40 -9.75
CA LEU A 428 -17.29 -5.50 -9.68
C LEU A 428 -17.94 -5.84 -11.04
N GLY A 429 -17.80 -4.96 -12.04
CA GLY A 429 -18.52 -5.12 -13.30
C GLY A 429 -20.00 -4.68 -13.23
N ASP A 430 -20.37 -3.88 -12.23
CA ASP A 430 -21.77 -3.51 -11.98
C ASP A 430 -22.22 -2.32 -12.83
N ALA A 431 -23.21 -2.55 -13.70
CA ALA A 431 -23.75 -1.55 -14.62
C ALA A 431 -24.34 -0.31 -13.93
N ARG A 432 -24.64 -0.37 -12.63
CA ARG A 432 -25.15 0.77 -11.85
C ARG A 432 -24.12 1.90 -11.70
N ALA A 433 -22.83 1.66 -11.96
CA ALA A 433 -21.81 2.71 -12.04
C ALA A 433 -21.84 3.54 -13.33
N VAL A 434 -22.51 3.05 -14.39
CA VAL A 434 -22.48 3.67 -15.73
C VAL A 434 -22.99 5.13 -15.72
N PRO A 435 -24.09 5.50 -15.01
CA PRO A 435 -24.52 6.90 -14.95
C PRO A 435 -23.48 7.83 -14.35
N ALA A 436 -22.77 7.38 -13.31
CA ALA A 436 -21.71 8.17 -12.67
C ALA A 436 -20.52 8.39 -13.61
N LEU A 437 -20.10 7.35 -14.34
CA LEU A 437 -19.05 7.47 -15.35
C LEU A 437 -19.47 8.33 -16.54
N ALA A 438 -20.73 8.27 -16.96
CA ALA A 438 -21.26 9.14 -18.00
C ALA A 438 -21.20 10.60 -17.56
N ALA A 439 -21.58 10.92 -16.32
CA ALA A 439 -21.48 12.26 -15.76
C ALA A 439 -20.02 12.73 -15.65
N ALA A 440 -19.11 11.87 -15.19
CA ALA A 440 -17.68 12.16 -15.14
C ALA A 440 -17.08 12.49 -16.53
N LEU A 441 -17.57 11.83 -17.59
CA LEU A 441 -17.17 12.11 -18.97
C LEU A 441 -17.72 13.43 -19.53
N GLU A 442 -18.60 14.13 -18.82
CA GLU A 442 -19.09 15.47 -19.20
C GLU A 442 -18.37 16.61 -18.46
N LEU A 443 -17.55 16.30 -17.45
CA LEU A 443 -16.77 17.31 -16.72
C LEU A 443 -15.73 18.00 -17.61
N PRO A 444 -15.39 19.28 -17.37
CA PRO A 444 -14.36 19.96 -18.14
C PRO A 444 -13.05 19.17 -18.19
N GLU A 445 -12.61 18.69 -17.02
CA GLU A 445 -11.48 17.79 -16.87
C GLU A 445 -11.98 16.37 -16.56
N VAL A 446 -11.64 15.41 -17.42
CA VAL A 446 -12.08 14.02 -17.25
C VAL A 446 -11.21 13.35 -16.18
N PRO A 447 -11.81 12.62 -15.22
CA PRO A 447 -11.03 11.87 -14.25
C PRO A 447 -10.02 10.92 -14.90
N HIS A 448 -8.78 10.95 -14.42
CA HIS A 448 -7.65 10.24 -15.03
C HIS A 448 -7.82 8.71 -15.02
N ASP A 449 -8.64 8.19 -14.12
CA ASP A 449 -8.91 6.78 -13.89
C ASP A 449 -10.19 6.26 -14.57
N VAL A 450 -10.91 7.08 -15.34
CA VAL A 450 -12.14 6.69 -16.04
C VAL A 450 -11.93 5.51 -17.00
N GLY A 451 -10.80 5.47 -17.69
CA GLY A 451 -10.47 4.41 -18.64
C GLY A 451 -10.32 3.04 -17.97
N PHE A 452 -9.74 3.03 -16.77
CA PHE A 452 -9.64 1.82 -15.96
C PHE A 452 -11.02 1.37 -15.48
N ALA A 453 -11.85 2.28 -14.97
CA ALA A 453 -13.22 1.94 -14.54
C ALA A 453 -14.05 1.33 -15.69
N VAL A 454 -13.99 1.92 -16.88
CA VAL A 454 -14.63 1.39 -18.10
C VAL A 454 -14.13 0.00 -18.45
N THR A 455 -12.82 -0.23 -18.37
CA THR A 455 -12.21 -1.53 -18.66
C THR A 455 -12.70 -2.62 -17.71
N HIS A 456 -12.79 -2.33 -16.41
CA HIS A 456 -13.28 -3.29 -15.42
C HIS A 456 -14.79 -3.57 -15.54
N LEU A 457 -15.60 -2.57 -15.93
CA LEU A 457 -17.01 -2.78 -16.25
C LEU A 457 -17.23 -3.70 -17.46
N GLY A 458 -16.25 -3.76 -18.37
CA GLY A 458 -16.33 -4.54 -19.60
C GLY A 458 -17.58 -4.18 -20.41
N ARG A 459 -18.40 -5.19 -20.73
CA ARG A 459 -19.60 -5.00 -21.56
C ARG A 459 -20.65 -4.08 -20.94
N ALA A 460 -20.69 -3.94 -19.61
CA ALA A 460 -21.63 -3.04 -18.96
C ALA A 460 -21.37 -1.57 -19.36
N ALA A 461 -20.13 -1.22 -19.72
CA ALA A 461 -19.74 0.12 -20.13
C ALA A 461 -19.94 0.42 -21.63
N CYS A 462 -20.47 -0.51 -22.44
CA CYS A 462 -20.75 -0.26 -23.87
C CYS A 462 -21.53 1.05 -24.15
N PRO A 463 -22.51 1.47 -23.34
CA PRO A 463 -23.20 2.75 -23.54
C PRO A 463 -22.29 3.99 -23.50
N LEU A 464 -21.09 3.88 -22.91
CA LEU A 464 -20.13 4.99 -22.78
C LEU A 464 -19.28 5.20 -24.05
N ALA A 465 -19.28 4.26 -25.02
CA ALA A 465 -18.43 4.31 -26.21
C ALA A 465 -18.60 5.62 -27.01
N ALA A 466 -19.84 6.07 -27.20
CA ALA A 466 -20.12 7.31 -27.93
C ALA A 466 -19.61 8.57 -27.19
N ALA A 467 -19.72 8.60 -25.86
CA ALA A 467 -19.22 9.70 -25.04
C ALA A 467 -17.68 9.73 -25.05
N LEU A 468 -17.02 8.58 -24.86
CA LEU A 468 -15.56 8.44 -24.94
C LEU A 468 -15.04 8.90 -26.31
N ARG A 469 -15.69 8.46 -27.40
CA ARG A 469 -15.34 8.86 -28.77
C ARG A 469 -15.49 10.38 -28.98
N ARG A 470 -16.62 10.96 -28.54
CA ARG A 470 -16.87 12.40 -28.61
C ARG A 470 -15.81 13.20 -27.84
N ARG A 471 -15.47 12.77 -26.62
CA ARG A 471 -14.42 13.40 -25.81
C ARG A 471 -13.06 13.29 -26.50
N LEU A 472 -12.71 12.12 -27.02
CA LEU A 472 -11.44 11.92 -27.73
C LEU A 472 -11.35 12.81 -28.98
N ALA A 473 -12.44 13.01 -29.71
CA ALA A 473 -12.48 13.90 -30.87
C ALA A 473 -12.13 15.36 -30.51
N GLY A 474 -12.52 15.80 -29.31
CA GLY A 474 -12.30 17.16 -28.82
C GLY A 474 -10.94 17.41 -28.15
N VAL A 475 -10.12 16.37 -27.91
CA VAL A 475 -8.83 16.53 -27.21
C VAL A 475 -7.86 17.40 -28.03
N PRO A 476 -7.35 18.51 -27.47
CA PRO A 476 -6.26 19.29 -28.06
C PRO A 476 -4.97 18.46 -28.08
N LEU A 477 -4.26 18.47 -29.22
CA LEU A 477 -3.03 17.70 -29.43
C LEU A 477 -1.77 18.56 -29.18
N ASP A 478 -1.72 19.18 -27.99
CA ASP A 478 -0.55 19.88 -27.46
C ASP A 478 0.27 18.97 -26.52
N GLU A 479 1.27 19.50 -25.83
CA GLU A 479 2.16 18.70 -24.95
C GLU A 479 1.43 18.01 -23.78
N GLY A 480 0.25 18.48 -23.39
CA GLY A 480 -0.61 17.83 -22.39
C GLY A 480 -1.60 16.81 -22.98
N ALA A 481 -1.49 16.49 -24.27
CA ALA A 481 -2.43 15.61 -24.96
C ALA A 481 -2.42 14.18 -24.41
N TYR A 482 -1.26 13.68 -23.97
CA TYR A 482 -1.16 12.33 -23.43
C TYR A 482 -2.06 12.14 -22.22
N ASP A 483 -1.98 13.04 -21.24
CA ASP A 483 -2.72 12.93 -19.98
C ASP A 483 -4.24 13.01 -20.21
N ARG A 484 -4.69 13.81 -21.19
CA ARG A 484 -6.12 13.93 -21.56
C ARG A 484 -6.63 12.78 -22.44
N ALA A 485 -5.81 12.27 -23.36
CA ALA A 485 -6.23 11.26 -24.32
C ALA A 485 -6.08 9.83 -23.77
N SER A 486 -5.08 9.56 -22.93
CA SER A 486 -4.76 8.23 -22.43
C SER A 486 -5.94 7.55 -21.70
N PRO A 487 -6.66 8.21 -20.77
CA PRO A 487 -7.82 7.60 -20.11
C PRO A 487 -8.94 7.25 -21.10
N LEU A 488 -9.16 8.09 -22.11
CA LEU A 488 -10.18 7.88 -23.14
C LEU A 488 -9.82 6.72 -24.08
N LEU A 489 -8.55 6.67 -24.51
CA LEU A 489 -8.01 5.58 -25.32
C LEU A 489 -8.06 4.25 -24.57
N ALA A 490 -7.73 4.24 -23.27
CA ALA A 490 -7.84 3.05 -22.43
C ALA A 490 -9.29 2.53 -22.38
N GLY A 491 -10.27 3.42 -22.16
CA GLY A 491 -11.69 3.06 -22.17
C GLY A 491 -12.16 2.50 -23.52
N LEU A 492 -11.81 3.16 -24.63
CA LEU A 492 -12.15 2.69 -25.98
C LEU A 492 -11.50 1.32 -26.29
N THR A 493 -10.25 1.13 -25.87
CA THR A 493 -9.51 -0.14 -25.99
C THR A 493 -10.23 -1.26 -25.24
N GLY A 494 -10.62 -1.02 -23.98
CA GLY A 494 -11.37 -1.98 -23.16
C GLY A 494 -12.72 -2.37 -23.78
N LEU A 495 -13.41 -1.40 -24.38
CA LEU A 495 -14.69 -1.63 -25.07
C LEU A 495 -14.56 -2.21 -26.49
N ARG A 496 -13.35 -2.18 -27.06
CA ARG A 496 -13.09 -2.51 -28.48
C ARG A 496 -13.97 -1.70 -29.44
N ALA A 497 -14.13 -0.41 -29.16
CA ALA A 497 -15.03 0.51 -29.86
C ALA A 497 -14.49 0.92 -31.24
N GLY A 498 -14.60 0.02 -32.22
CA GLY A 498 -14.04 0.20 -33.57
C GLY A 498 -14.57 1.41 -34.33
N GLU A 499 -15.76 1.91 -34.00
CA GLU A 499 -16.32 3.15 -34.54
C GLU A 499 -15.51 4.40 -34.21
N ALA A 500 -14.60 4.34 -33.23
CA ALA A 500 -13.69 5.41 -32.85
C ALA A 500 -12.38 5.44 -33.68
N THR A 501 -12.25 4.57 -34.69
CA THR A 501 -11.06 4.49 -35.55
C THR A 501 -10.63 5.86 -36.14
N PRO A 502 -11.54 6.71 -36.64
CA PRO A 502 -11.15 8.03 -37.17
C PRO A 502 -10.53 8.94 -36.11
N GLU A 503 -11.10 8.95 -34.89
CA GLU A 503 -10.61 9.76 -33.78
C GLU A 503 -9.25 9.25 -33.28
N VAL A 504 -9.05 7.93 -33.22
CA VAL A 504 -7.76 7.34 -32.83
C VAL A 504 -6.69 7.61 -33.90
N LEU A 505 -7.03 7.58 -35.19
CA LEU A 505 -6.10 7.95 -36.27
C LEU A 505 -5.69 9.42 -36.20
N ARG A 506 -6.61 10.32 -35.84
CA ARG A 506 -6.29 11.74 -35.61
C ARG A 506 -5.25 11.90 -34.50
N VAL A 507 -5.43 11.19 -33.39
CA VAL A 507 -4.50 11.21 -32.25
C VAL A 507 -3.14 10.60 -32.62
N LEU A 508 -3.13 9.46 -33.33
CA LEU A 508 -1.90 8.81 -33.78
C LEU A 508 -1.04 9.73 -34.67
N ARG A 509 -1.67 10.43 -35.62
CA ARG A 509 -1.01 11.33 -36.58
C ARG A 509 -0.53 12.63 -35.94
N GLY A 510 -1.32 13.18 -35.02
CA GLY A 510 -1.07 14.48 -34.40
C GLY A 510 -0.37 14.40 -33.05
N ALA A 511 0.19 13.25 -32.67
CA ALA A 511 0.89 13.12 -31.39
C ALA A 511 2.10 14.07 -31.32
N PRO A 512 2.27 14.83 -30.22
CA PRO A 512 3.27 15.88 -30.08
C PRO A 512 4.70 15.31 -29.96
N GLU A 513 5.70 16.18 -29.75
CA GLU A 513 7.08 15.75 -29.52
C GLU A 513 7.25 15.21 -28.10
N TYR A 514 6.86 15.96 -27.08
CA TYR A 514 6.96 15.50 -25.69
C TYR A 514 5.86 14.48 -25.39
N ARG A 515 6.25 13.32 -24.84
CA ARG A 515 5.36 12.16 -24.55
C ARG A 515 4.55 11.63 -25.75
N GLY A 516 4.83 12.07 -26.98
CA GLY A 516 4.09 11.64 -28.16
C GLY A 516 4.25 10.15 -28.47
N GLU A 517 5.37 9.52 -28.11
CA GLU A 517 5.58 8.09 -28.29
C GLU A 517 4.63 7.25 -27.42
N TRP A 518 4.40 7.67 -26.17
CA TRP A 518 3.44 7.02 -25.29
C TRP A 518 2.02 7.17 -25.82
N LEU A 519 1.69 8.35 -26.35
CA LEU A 519 0.39 8.60 -26.98
C LEU A 519 0.19 7.77 -28.25
N ARG A 520 1.21 7.65 -29.11
CA ARG A 520 1.20 6.78 -30.30
C ARG A 520 1.01 5.33 -29.89
N THR A 521 1.72 4.86 -28.87
CA THR A 521 1.61 3.50 -28.33
C THR A 521 0.18 3.22 -27.85
N ALA A 522 -0.43 4.13 -27.09
CA ALA A 522 -1.81 3.99 -26.65
C ALA A 522 -2.80 3.94 -27.84
N ALA A 523 -2.59 4.77 -28.86
CA ALA A 523 -3.41 4.77 -30.07
C ALA A 523 -3.26 3.49 -30.90
N LEU A 524 -2.04 2.96 -31.06
CA LEU A 524 -1.77 1.69 -31.75
C LEU A 524 -2.43 0.51 -31.04
N ARG A 525 -2.32 0.46 -29.69
CA ARG A 525 -3.03 -0.55 -28.87
C ARG A 525 -4.54 -0.48 -29.06
N ALA A 526 -5.12 0.73 -29.08
CA ALA A 526 -6.55 0.92 -29.33
C ALA A 526 -6.95 0.37 -30.71
N LEU A 527 -6.25 0.74 -31.78
CA LEU A 527 -6.50 0.23 -33.14
C LEU A 527 -6.36 -1.29 -33.22
N GLY A 528 -5.35 -1.87 -32.59
CA GLY A 528 -5.17 -3.33 -32.51
C GLY A 528 -6.35 -4.01 -31.80
N SER A 529 -6.83 -3.45 -30.70
CA SER A 529 -7.97 -4.01 -29.94
C SER A 529 -9.30 -3.98 -30.72
N PHE A 530 -9.46 -3.03 -31.65
CA PHE A 530 -10.61 -2.95 -32.55
C PHE A 530 -10.59 -4.06 -33.62
N GLY A 531 -9.42 -4.65 -33.87
CA GLY A 531 -9.24 -5.72 -34.84
C GLY A 531 -9.71 -5.32 -36.25
N PRO A 532 -10.41 -6.19 -36.98
CA PRO A 532 -10.84 -5.91 -38.35
C PRO A 532 -11.74 -4.66 -38.53
N ALA A 533 -12.36 -4.14 -37.46
CA ALA A 533 -13.15 -2.91 -37.54
C ALA A 533 -12.28 -1.68 -37.83
N ALA A 534 -10.99 -1.70 -37.45
CA ALA A 534 -10.03 -0.63 -37.72
C ALA A 534 -9.32 -0.77 -39.08
N ARG A 535 -9.90 -1.48 -40.05
CA ARG A 535 -9.27 -1.73 -41.37
C ARG A 535 -8.88 -0.45 -42.12
N GLU A 536 -9.56 0.66 -41.86
CA GLU A 536 -9.20 1.98 -42.40
C GLU A 536 -7.79 2.43 -41.97
N ALA A 537 -7.29 1.96 -40.81
CA ALA A 537 -5.98 2.31 -40.29
C ALA A 537 -4.81 1.60 -40.99
N VAL A 538 -5.04 0.58 -41.81
CA VAL A 538 -3.98 -0.25 -42.42
C VAL A 538 -2.87 0.57 -43.13
N PRO A 539 -3.17 1.61 -43.93
CA PRO A 539 -2.13 2.43 -44.55
C PRO A 539 -1.23 3.13 -43.51
N GLU A 540 -1.83 3.64 -42.45
CA GLU A 540 -1.11 4.31 -41.36
C GLU A 540 -0.27 3.33 -40.56
N LEU A 541 -0.82 2.16 -40.21
CA LEU A 541 -0.08 1.11 -39.50
C LEU A 541 1.15 0.65 -40.28
N ARG A 542 1.04 0.50 -41.61
CA ARG A 542 2.18 0.18 -42.49
C ARG A 542 3.23 1.30 -42.55
N ALA A 543 2.81 2.57 -42.41
CA ALA A 543 3.76 3.67 -42.31
C ALA A 543 4.52 3.62 -40.97
N MET A 544 3.81 3.28 -39.88
CA MET A 544 4.39 3.20 -38.53
C MET A 544 5.37 2.05 -38.34
N LEU A 545 5.32 0.97 -39.14
CA LEU A 545 6.33 -0.10 -39.12
C LEU A 545 7.76 0.39 -39.36
N ARG A 546 7.93 1.52 -40.06
CA ARG A 546 9.25 2.11 -40.37
C ARG A 546 9.70 3.14 -39.34
N ARG A 547 8.87 3.44 -38.34
CA ARG A 547 9.18 4.45 -37.33
C ARG A 547 9.88 3.77 -36.14
N PRO A 548 11.07 4.25 -35.74
CA PRO A 548 11.73 3.72 -34.54
C PRO A 548 10.88 3.98 -33.29
N GLY A 549 10.96 3.08 -32.32
CA GLY A 549 10.25 3.18 -31.03
C GLY A 549 8.78 2.75 -31.04
N THR A 550 8.13 2.60 -32.20
CA THR A 550 6.72 2.15 -32.30
C THR A 550 6.49 1.00 -33.28
N ALA A 551 7.57 0.46 -33.85
CA ALA A 551 7.49 -0.51 -34.94
C ALA A 551 6.85 -1.83 -34.48
N THR A 552 7.16 -2.30 -33.27
CA THR A 552 6.62 -3.53 -32.70
C THR A 552 5.12 -3.40 -32.43
N GLU A 553 4.68 -2.32 -31.77
CA GLU A 553 3.27 -2.03 -31.49
C GLU A 553 2.47 -1.83 -32.78
N ALA A 554 3.07 -1.20 -33.79
CA ALA A 554 2.44 -1.06 -35.10
C ALA A 554 2.29 -2.40 -35.80
N ALA A 555 3.26 -3.31 -35.65
CA ALA A 555 3.23 -4.65 -36.21
C ALA A 555 2.15 -5.52 -35.53
N GLU A 556 2.04 -5.44 -34.20
CA GLU A 556 0.96 -6.06 -33.43
C GLU A 556 -0.42 -5.56 -33.87
N ALA A 557 -0.59 -4.24 -33.96
CA ALA A 557 -1.85 -3.65 -34.41
C ALA A 557 -2.19 -4.05 -35.86
N LEU A 558 -1.22 -4.04 -36.77
CA LEU A 558 -1.42 -4.46 -38.15
C LEU A 558 -1.81 -5.94 -38.26
N TRP A 559 -1.20 -6.80 -37.44
CA TRP A 559 -1.56 -8.21 -37.35
C TRP A 559 -3.02 -8.38 -36.91
N ALA A 560 -3.43 -7.71 -35.83
CA ALA A 560 -4.79 -7.79 -35.32
C ALA A 560 -5.86 -7.23 -36.30
N VAL A 561 -5.51 -6.18 -37.07
CA VAL A 561 -6.42 -5.51 -38.00
C VAL A 561 -6.53 -6.23 -39.35
N ALA A 562 -5.42 -6.71 -39.89
CA ALA A 562 -5.34 -7.19 -41.27
C ALA A 562 -4.79 -8.60 -41.46
N GLY A 563 -4.16 -9.20 -40.44
CA GLY A 563 -3.51 -10.51 -40.56
C GLY A 563 -2.35 -10.53 -41.56
N ASP A 564 -1.67 -9.39 -41.76
CA ASP A 564 -0.61 -9.22 -42.77
C ASP A 564 0.73 -9.81 -42.27
N ARG A 565 0.85 -11.13 -42.33
CA ARG A 565 2.04 -11.86 -41.88
C ARG A 565 3.32 -11.37 -42.54
N ASP A 566 3.29 -11.14 -43.85
CA ASP A 566 4.50 -10.84 -44.63
C ASP A 566 5.09 -9.46 -44.26
N ALA A 567 4.23 -8.51 -43.92
CA ALA A 567 4.66 -7.20 -43.42
C ALA A 567 5.15 -7.24 -41.95
N VAL A 568 4.52 -8.07 -41.11
CA VAL A 568 4.71 -8.08 -39.66
C VAL A 568 5.90 -8.95 -39.24
N LEU A 569 6.02 -10.16 -39.78
CA LEU A 569 6.99 -11.16 -39.33
C LEU A 569 8.46 -10.69 -39.42
N PRO A 570 8.92 -9.99 -40.47
CA PRO A 570 10.29 -9.48 -40.53
C PRO A 570 10.59 -8.46 -39.42
N VAL A 571 9.67 -7.52 -39.17
CA VAL A 571 9.81 -6.46 -38.16
C VAL A 571 9.94 -7.07 -36.76
N LEU A 572 9.05 -8.00 -36.41
CA LEU A 572 9.09 -8.66 -35.11
C LEU A 572 10.33 -9.56 -34.94
N THR A 573 10.76 -10.22 -36.02
CA THR A 573 11.98 -11.04 -35.99
C THR A 573 13.23 -10.18 -35.77
N GLU A 574 13.29 -9.00 -36.37
CA GLU A 574 14.34 -8.00 -36.12
C GLU A 574 14.31 -7.51 -34.67
N GLY A 575 13.12 -7.21 -34.13
CA GLY A 575 12.91 -6.75 -32.75
C GLY A 575 13.44 -7.72 -31.67
N LEU A 576 13.44 -9.04 -31.92
CA LEU A 576 14.10 -10.02 -31.04
C LEU A 576 15.61 -9.80 -30.87
N GLY A 577 16.22 -8.92 -31.68
CA GLY A 577 17.63 -8.55 -31.62
C GLY A 577 17.89 -7.12 -31.16
N SER A 578 16.87 -6.39 -30.70
CA SER A 578 17.05 -5.03 -30.15
C SER A 578 18.06 -5.04 -29.00
N ASP A 579 18.79 -3.96 -28.77
CA ASP A 579 19.64 -3.84 -27.58
C ASP A 579 18.80 -3.67 -26.30
N GLN A 580 17.58 -3.13 -26.44
CA GLN A 580 16.68 -2.91 -25.32
C GLN A 580 15.86 -4.16 -25.02
N VAL A 581 15.93 -4.62 -23.77
CA VAL A 581 15.25 -5.84 -23.33
C VAL A 581 13.72 -5.70 -23.39
N HIS A 582 13.19 -4.50 -23.11
CA HIS A 582 11.77 -4.18 -23.27
C HIS A 582 11.28 -4.50 -24.70
N ASP A 583 12.03 -4.08 -25.72
CA ASP A 583 11.65 -4.29 -27.12
C ASP A 583 11.73 -5.75 -27.52
N ARG A 584 12.73 -6.50 -27.00
CA ARG A 584 12.81 -7.95 -27.20
C ARG A 584 11.59 -8.66 -26.65
N ARG A 585 11.13 -8.26 -25.45
CA ARG A 585 9.95 -8.83 -24.79
C ARG A 585 8.67 -8.54 -25.58
N ALA A 586 8.47 -7.30 -26.01
CA ALA A 586 7.34 -6.91 -26.85
C ALA A 586 7.34 -7.73 -28.15
N ALA A 587 8.49 -7.84 -28.83
CA ALA A 587 8.61 -8.64 -30.05
C ALA A 587 8.32 -10.13 -29.82
N ALA A 588 8.79 -10.73 -28.72
CA ALA A 588 8.50 -12.11 -28.36
C ALA A 588 6.98 -12.32 -28.14
N ALA A 589 6.34 -11.45 -27.36
CA ALA A 589 4.89 -11.52 -27.12
C ALA A 589 4.09 -11.38 -28.43
N ALA A 590 4.46 -10.43 -29.29
CA ALA A 590 3.85 -10.24 -30.60
C ALA A 590 3.95 -11.48 -31.49
N LEU A 591 5.15 -12.10 -31.57
CA LEU A 591 5.37 -13.32 -32.34
C LEU A 591 4.54 -14.49 -31.80
N GLY A 592 4.39 -14.57 -30.49
CA GLY A 592 3.48 -15.52 -29.84
C GLY A 592 2.01 -15.34 -30.28
N ALA A 593 1.54 -14.10 -30.37
CA ALA A 593 0.19 -13.77 -30.84
C ALA A 593 -0.07 -14.10 -32.34
N LEU A 594 0.99 -14.24 -33.15
CA LEU A 594 0.89 -14.79 -34.52
C LEU A 594 0.67 -16.31 -34.52
N GLY A 595 0.99 -16.98 -33.41
CA GLY A 595 0.84 -18.42 -33.22
C GLY A 595 1.65 -19.22 -34.26
N PRO A 596 1.11 -20.33 -34.79
CA PRO A 596 1.83 -21.20 -35.73
C PRO A 596 2.36 -20.51 -37.00
N GLN A 597 1.83 -19.34 -37.35
CA GLN A 597 2.34 -18.56 -38.49
C GLN A 597 3.75 -18.03 -38.28
N ALA A 598 4.18 -17.89 -37.03
CA ALA A 598 5.53 -17.48 -36.66
C ALA A 598 6.45 -18.69 -36.35
N ALA A 599 6.06 -19.94 -36.63
CA ALA A 599 6.86 -21.13 -36.30
C ALA A 599 8.31 -21.10 -36.82
N VAL A 600 8.58 -20.36 -37.91
CA VAL A 600 9.94 -20.18 -38.46
C VAL A 600 10.91 -19.51 -37.47
N VAL A 601 10.41 -18.72 -36.51
CA VAL A 601 11.24 -18.04 -35.50
C VAL A 601 11.56 -18.91 -34.27
N ALA A 602 11.01 -20.13 -34.19
CA ALA A 602 11.19 -21.01 -33.03
C ALA A 602 12.67 -21.22 -32.62
N PRO A 603 13.65 -21.40 -33.55
CA PRO A 603 15.06 -21.50 -33.15
C PRO A 603 15.59 -20.25 -32.43
N ARG A 604 15.13 -19.05 -32.83
CA ARG A 604 15.54 -17.79 -32.19
C ARG A 604 14.93 -17.65 -30.80
N LEU A 605 13.65 -18.01 -30.64
CA LEU A 605 12.99 -18.03 -29.34
C LEU A 605 13.64 -19.04 -28.37
N ARG A 606 14.05 -20.22 -28.86
CA ARG A 606 14.83 -21.19 -28.05
C ARG A 606 16.13 -20.61 -27.52
N GLY A 607 16.83 -19.81 -28.33
CA GLY A 607 18.05 -19.13 -27.89
C GLY A 607 17.84 -18.16 -26.73
N LEU A 608 16.63 -17.58 -26.61
CA LEU A 608 16.28 -16.64 -25.54
C LEU A 608 15.87 -17.30 -24.23
N LEU A 609 15.65 -18.63 -24.21
CA LEU A 609 15.30 -19.35 -22.98
C LEU A 609 16.43 -19.38 -21.95
N ALA A 610 17.67 -19.13 -22.38
CA ALA A 610 18.86 -19.07 -21.54
C ALA A 610 19.35 -17.64 -21.27
N HIS A 611 18.55 -16.62 -21.60
CA HIS A 611 18.92 -15.23 -21.38
C HIS A 611 18.97 -14.87 -19.88
N ASP A 612 19.85 -13.96 -19.47
CA ASP A 612 20.01 -13.58 -18.06
C ASP A 612 18.71 -12.97 -17.50
N GLU A 613 18.12 -12.04 -18.23
CA GLU A 613 16.82 -11.43 -17.89
C GLU A 613 15.69 -12.48 -17.75
N LEU A 614 15.12 -12.58 -16.55
CA LEU A 614 14.08 -13.55 -16.22
C LEU A 614 12.78 -13.33 -17.00
N TRP A 615 12.33 -12.08 -17.10
CA TRP A 615 11.07 -11.78 -17.78
C TRP A 615 11.12 -12.08 -19.28
N LEU A 616 12.26 -11.86 -19.92
CA LEU A 616 12.46 -12.22 -21.33
C LEU A 616 12.43 -13.74 -21.54
N ARG A 617 13.02 -14.52 -20.63
CA ARG A 617 12.91 -15.99 -20.67
C ARG A 617 11.45 -16.46 -20.61
N VAL A 618 10.65 -15.86 -19.72
CA VAL A 618 9.22 -16.18 -19.58
C VAL A 618 8.47 -15.84 -20.86
N ASP A 619 8.60 -14.62 -21.38
CA ASP A 619 7.90 -14.21 -22.61
C ASP A 619 8.36 -15.03 -23.83
N ALA A 620 9.65 -15.38 -23.93
CA ALA A 620 10.18 -16.27 -24.97
C ALA A 620 9.64 -17.71 -24.85
N ALA A 621 9.52 -18.26 -23.63
CA ALA A 621 8.97 -19.59 -23.39
C ALA A 621 7.47 -19.64 -23.75
N ILE A 622 6.70 -18.61 -23.40
CA ILE A 622 5.29 -18.49 -23.77
C ILE A 622 5.17 -18.42 -25.29
N ALA A 623 5.91 -17.53 -25.94
CA ALA A 623 5.89 -17.38 -27.39
C ALA A 623 6.33 -18.66 -28.11
N LEU A 624 7.36 -19.36 -27.61
CA LEU A 624 7.81 -20.63 -28.17
C LEU A 624 6.70 -21.69 -28.12
N TRP A 625 5.96 -21.78 -27.02
CA TRP A 625 4.81 -22.68 -26.94
C TRP A 625 3.70 -22.25 -27.91
N GLU A 626 3.36 -20.96 -27.99
CA GLU A 626 2.31 -20.47 -28.88
C GLU A 626 2.61 -20.71 -30.37
N VAL A 627 3.88 -20.62 -30.78
CA VAL A 627 4.28 -20.82 -32.18
C VAL A 627 4.53 -22.28 -32.54
N THR A 628 4.83 -23.15 -31.58
CA THR A 628 5.14 -24.58 -31.84
C THR A 628 4.02 -25.54 -31.43
N GLY A 629 3.18 -25.15 -30.47
CA GLY A 629 2.21 -26.02 -29.82
C GLY A 629 2.80 -27.10 -28.91
N ARG A 630 4.09 -27.00 -28.55
CA ARG A 630 4.84 -28.03 -27.81
C ARG A 630 5.12 -27.60 -26.36
N PRO A 631 4.28 -27.97 -25.39
CA PRO A 631 4.41 -27.50 -24.00
C PRO A 631 5.70 -27.99 -23.33
N GLU A 632 6.24 -29.14 -23.75
CA GLU A 632 7.47 -29.72 -23.21
C GLU A 632 8.71 -28.83 -23.41
N GLU A 633 8.70 -27.93 -24.40
CA GLU A 633 9.82 -27.01 -24.65
C GLU A 633 9.84 -25.79 -23.71
N SER A 634 8.71 -25.50 -23.06
CA SER A 634 8.52 -24.28 -22.27
C SER A 634 8.28 -24.53 -20.78
N THR A 635 7.71 -25.69 -20.42
CA THR A 635 7.21 -25.94 -19.07
C THR A 635 8.29 -25.81 -18.00
N GLU A 636 9.48 -26.37 -18.21
CA GLU A 636 10.56 -26.33 -17.22
C GLU A 636 11.07 -24.90 -16.95
N VAL A 637 11.23 -24.10 -18.00
CA VAL A 637 11.65 -22.69 -17.89
C VAL A 637 10.60 -21.89 -17.13
N LEU A 638 9.32 -22.11 -17.42
CA LEU A 638 8.20 -21.44 -16.76
C LEU A 638 8.11 -21.80 -15.27
N LEU A 639 8.29 -23.07 -14.91
CA LEU A 639 8.30 -23.50 -13.50
C LEU A 639 9.52 -22.99 -12.74
N THR A 640 10.70 -22.97 -13.38
CA THR A 640 11.90 -22.36 -12.79
C THR A 640 11.70 -20.88 -12.53
N ALA A 641 11.05 -20.17 -13.45
CA ALA A 641 10.74 -18.76 -13.29
C ALA A 641 9.72 -18.49 -12.17
N TRP A 642 8.72 -19.36 -12.02
CA TRP A 642 7.73 -19.32 -10.94
C TRP A 642 8.35 -19.31 -9.54
N GLU A 643 9.39 -20.13 -9.36
CA GLU A 643 10.11 -20.24 -8.08
C GLU A 643 10.98 -19.01 -7.81
N ARG A 644 11.61 -18.46 -8.85
CA ARG A 644 12.54 -17.33 -8.73
C ARG A 644 11.88 -15.97 -8.52
N ASN A 645 10.67 -15.76 -9.04
CA ASN A 645 10.01 -14.46 -8.95
C ASN A 645 8.49 -14.59 -8.85
N ARG A 646 7.93 -14.13 -7.73
CA ARG A 646 6.48 -14.13 -7.49
C ARG A 646 5.69 -13.37 -8.56
N HIS A 647 6.25 -12.29 -9.12
CA HIS A 647 5.54 -11.42 -10.06
C HIS A 647 5.31 -12.09 -11.43
N VAL A 648 6.06 -13.15 -11.78
CA VAL A 648 5.80 -13.89 -13.03
C VAL A 648 4.70 -14.95 -12.89
N ARG A 649 4.25 -15.28 -11.66
CA ARG A 649 3.36 -16.40 -11.40
C ARG A 649 2.03 -16.30 -12.13
N VAL A 650 1.39 -15.13 -12.16
CA VAL A 650 0.14 -14.91 -12.92
C VAL A 650 0.34 -15.21 -14.40
N ARG A 651 1.40 -14.65 -14.99
CA ARG A 651 1.75 -14.83 -16.41
C ARG A 651 2.01 -16.30 -16.75
N VAL A 652 2.74 -17.00 -15.89
CA VAL A 652 3.01 -18.43 -16.05
C VAL A 652 1.73 -19.26 -15.89
N ALA A 653 0.91 -18.99 -14.86
CA ALA A 653 -0.35 -19.68 -14.63
C ALA A 653 -1.30 -19.53 -15.81
N GLU A 654 -1.36 -18.33 -16.41
CA GLU A 654 -2.14 -18.05 -17.61
C GLU A 654 -1.67 -18.90 -18.79
N CYS A 655 -0.36 -18.99 -19.02
CA CYS A 655 0.20 -19.84 -20.05
C CYS A 655 -0.15 -21.32 -19.81
N LEU A 656 0.09 -21.84 -18.61
CA LEU A 656 -0.23 -23.23 -18.24
C LEU A 656 -1.73 -23.53 -18.39
N ALA A 657 -2.61 -22.61 -18.00
CA ALA A 657 -4.06 -22.76 -18.15
C ALA A 657 -4.48 -22.81 -19.63
N ARG A 658 -3.78 -22.11 -20.52
CA ARG A 658 -4.01 -22.13 -21.97
C ARG A 658 -3.40 -23.36 -22.66
N MET A 659 -2.32 -23.94 -22.13
CA MET A 659 -1.77 -25.23 -22.59
C MET A 659 -2.76 -26.38 -22.41
N GLY A 660 -3.69 -26.25 -21.45
CA GLY A 660 -4.70 -27.25 -21.13
C GLY A 660 -4.43 -27.93 -19.79
N PRO A 661 -5.22 -28.97 -19.44
CA PRO A 661 -5.09 -29.64 -18.15
C PRO A 661 -3.70 -30.26 -17.99
N VAL A 662 -2.99 -29.87 -16.92
CA VAL A 662 -1.69 -30.46 -16.59
C VAL A 662 -1.88 -31.88 -16.04
N GLY A 663 -0.94 -32.78 -16.35
CA GLY A 663 -1.00 -34.15 -15.86
C GLY A 663 -0.99 -34.19 -14.32
N PRO A 664 -1.85 -34.98 -13.65
CA PRO A 664 -2.04 -34.90 -12.20
C PRO A 664 -0.79 -35.22 -11.37
N ALA A 665 0.14 -36.00 -11.93
CA ALA A 665 1.42 -36.37 -11.33
C ALA A 665 2.61 -35.51 -11.81
N SER A 666 2.38 -34.49 -12.64
CA SER A 666 3.44 -33.60 -13.15
C SER A 666 3.96 -32.65 -12.07
N THR A 667 5.20 -32.18 -12.24
CA THR A 667 5.78 -31.11 -11.40
C THR A 667 4.92 -29.86 -11.43
N ALA A 668 4.37 -29.48 -12.59
CA ALA A 668 3.45 -28.35 -12.71
C ALA A 668 2.22 -28.51 -11.81
N ALA A 669 1.60 -29.70 -11.78
CA ALA A 669 0.46 -29.96 -10.91
C ALA A 669 0.82 -29.90 -9.42
N GLN A 670 2.05 -30.21 -9.03
CA GLN A 670 2.51 -30.07 -7.65
C GLN A 670 2.67 -28.60 -7.27
N VAL A 671 3.34 -27.80 -8.11
CA VAL A 671 3.52 -26.35 -7.92
C VAL A 671 2.18 -25.63 -7.80
N LEU A 672 1.24 -25.90 -8.72
CA LEU A 672 -0.07 -25.25 -8.71
C LEU A 672 -0.91 -25.63 -7.47
N ARG A 673 -0.80 -26.87 -6.98
CA ARG A 673 -1.49 -27.29 -5.74
C ARG A 673 -0.86 -26.66 -4.50
N ALA A 674 0.47 -26.56 -4.45
CA ALA A 674 1.18 -25.87 -3.39
C ALA A 674 0.75 -24.40 -3.32
N GLU A 675 0.69 -23.73 -4.49
CA GLU A 675 0.17 -22.36 -4.59
C GLU A 675 -1.25 -22.25 -4.04
N LEU A 676 -2.17 -23.13 -4.45
CA LEU A 676 -3.57 -23.12 -3.97
C LEU A 676 -3.71 -23.40 -2.47
N SER A 677 -2.73 -24.05 -1.85
CA SER A 677 -2.72 -24.33 -0.40
C SER A 677 -2.03 -23.26 0.44
N SER A 678 -1.34 -22.30 -0.18
CA SER A 678 -0.70 -21.21 0.56
C SER A 678 -1.75 -20.33 1.23
N VAL A 679 -1.53 -20.02 2.51
CA VAL A 679 -2.39 -19.14 3.31
C VAL A 679 -2.14 -17.67 2.93
N ARG A 680 -0.92 -17.32 2.54
CA ARG A 680 -0.56 -15.95 2.13
C ARG A 680 -0.77 -15.75 0.63
N ARG A 681 -1.11 -14.51 0.26
CA ARG A 681 -1.12 -14.07 -1.13
C ARG A 681 0.30 -14.02 -1.67
N HIS A 682 0.47 -14.35 -2.95
CA HIS A 682 1.80 -14.49 -3.54
C HIS A 682 2.59 -13.18 -3.63
N ASN A 683 1.88 -12.04 -3.59
CA ASN A 683 2.38 -10.66 -3.73
C ASN A 683 2.23 -9.84 -2.45
N ALA A 684 1.94 -10.47 -1.31
CA ALA A 684 1.99 -9.78 -0.03
C ALA A 684 3.43 -9.33 0.25
N LEU A 685 3.64 -8.02 0.38
CA LEU A 685 4.91 -7.39 0.74
C LEU A 685 4.79 -6.83 2.15
N ASP A 686 5.89 -6.88 2.90
CA ASP A 686 6.00 -6.14 4.15
C ASP A 686 6.15 -4.64 3.82
N GLY A 687 5.32 -3.80 4.45
CA GLY A 687 5.42 -2.33 4.33
C GLY A 687 4.83 -1.68 3.06
N GLY A 688 4.37 -2.45 2.06
CA GLY A 688 3.81 -1.90 0.82
C GLY A 688 2.69 -2.74 0.21
N TYR A 689 1.76 -2.10 -0.52
CA TYR A 689 0.72 -2.81 -1.26
C TYR A 689 0.29 -2.05 -2.52
N GLY A 690 -0.07 -2.81 -3.55
CA GLY A 690 -0.69 -2.33 -4.78
C GLY A 690 -2.21 -2.47 -4.74
N SER A 691 -2.92 -1.50 -5.30
CA SER A 691 -4.40 -1.50 -5.36
C SER A 691 -5.02 -2.66 -6.16
N HIS A 692 -4.20 -3.47 -6.86
CA HIS A 692 -4.64 -4.62 -7.66
C HIS A 692 -4.12 -5.96 -7.11
N ASP A 693 -3.41 -5.95 -5.98
CA ASP A 693 -2.71 -7.15 -5.50
C ASP A 693 -3.66 -8.30 -5.16
N THR A 694 -4.75 -7.98 -4.48
CA THR A 694 -5.85 -8.91 -4.19
C THR A 694 -6.43 -9.51 -5.48
N TYR A 695 -6.63 -8.68 -6.50
CA TYR A 695 -7.18 -9.11 -7.79
C TYR A 695 -6.24 -10.05 -8.54
N GLU A 696 -4.96 -9.70 -8.65
CA GLU A 696 -3.97 -10.53 -9.34
C GLU A 696 -3.76 -11.88 -8.63
N ASP A 697 -3.84 -11.91 -7.30
CA ASP A 697 -3.81 -13.16 -6.53
C ASP A 697 -5.07 -14.02 -6.73
N GLU A 698 -6.27 -13.44 -6.69
CA GLU A 698 -7.50 -14.20 -7.00
C GLU A 698 -7.49 -14.75 -8.44
N LYS A 699 -6.97 -13.96 -9.39
CA LYS A 699 -6.75 -14.36 -10.77
C LYS A 699 -5.74 -15.51 -10.86
N LEU A 700 -4.62 -15.44 -10.14
CA LEU A 700 -3.64 -16.54 -10.04
C LEU A 700 -4.32 -17.83 -9.59
N LEU A 701 -5.11 -17.78 -8.51
CA LEU A 701 -5.81 -18.95 -7.98
C LEU A 701 -6.82 -19.52 -9.00
N ALA A 702 -7.57 -18.65 -9.69
CA ALA A 702 -8.48 -19.07 -10.74
C ALA A 702 -7.75 -19.78 -11.89
N LEU A 703 -6.61 -19.23 -12.34
CA LEU A 703 -5.78 -19.82 -13.40
C LEU A 703 -5.17 -21.16 -12.97
N CYS A 704 -4.67 -21.26 -11.73
CA CYS A 704 -4.17 -22.51 -11.16
C CYS A 704 -5.27 -23.61 -11.16
N ARG A 705 -6.49 -23.26 -10.73
CA ARG A 705 -7.64 -24.19 -10.76
C ARG A 705 -8.00 -24.61 -12.19
N GLN A 706 -7.98 -23.66 -13.14
CA GLN A 706 -8.24 -23.93 -14.55
C GLN A 706 -7.20 -24.87 -15.15
N ALA A 707 -5.91 -24.63 -14.90
CA ALA A 707 -4.82 -25.49 -15.37
C ALA A 707 -4.87 -26.90 -14.79
N LEU A 708 -5.36 -27.07 -13.55
CA LEU A 708 -5.50 -28.40 -12.92
C LEU A 708 -6.73 -29.18 -13.39
N ARG A 709 -7.87 -28.51 -13.62
CA ARG A 709 -9.15 -29.16 -13.94
C ARG A 709 -9.44 -29.24 -15.45
N GLY A 710 -8.74 -28.46 -16.26
CA GLY A 710 -9.14 -28.13 -17.63
C GLY A 710 -10.36 -27.19 -17.63
N THR A 711 -10.76 -26.68 -18.81
CA THR A 711 -11.93 -25.81 -18.97
C THR A 711 -13.24 -26.59 -18.79
N GLY A 712 -13.47 -27.17 -17.62
CA GLY A 712 -14.75 -27.70 -17.20
C GLY A 712 -15.63 -26.56 -16.72
N LYS A 713 -16.65 -26.19 -17.50
CA LYS A 713 -17.84 -25.50 -16.96
C LYS A 713 -18.42 -26.40 -15.86
N GLY A 714 -18.05 -26.14 -14.62
CA GLY A 714 -18.55 -26.83 -13.43
C GLY A 714 -19.24 -25.83 -12.52
N SER A 715 -20.53 -26.03 -12.32
CA SER A 715 -21.43 -25.28 -11.44
C SER A 715 -20.79 -24.85 -10.13
N THR A 716 -21.06 -23.60 -9.75
CA THR A 716 -21.09 -23.13 -8.37
C THR A 716 -21.76 -24.16 -7.46
N ALA A 717 -21.11 -24.45 -6.34
CA ALA A 717 -21.73 -24.85 -5.08
C ALA A 717 -21.02 -24.07 -3.98
#